data_AF-A0A5B1BBZ5-F1
#
_entry.id   AF-A0A5B1BBZ5-F1
#
_cell.length_a   1.000
_cell.length_b   1.000
_cell.length_c   1.000
_cell.angle_alpha   90.00
_cell.angle_beta   90.00
_cell.angle_gamma   90.00
#
_symmetry.space_group_name_H-M   'P 1'
#
loop_
_entity.id
_entity.type
_entity.pdbx_description
1 polymer ?
#
loop_
_entity_poly.entity_id
_entity_poly.type
_entity_poly.pdbx_seq_one_letter_code
_entity_poly.pdbx_strand_id
1 'polypeptide(L)'
;MTKNYLRIVCFIFLVFVKSVVAQESILPTVLIDEFIDANAVQNTVSDMDVKIKYAIDEDGFYEIEMIYQETPTKFKLKPLTYPSFQSKFKMYLRNLLESRKNMDGNNFTLKLLKDINTKKFKNLSVTEFAKIVTFFNTEEERPQVATIYLKDTINVYSSVRQETLNSTLIGVLKNATAEITFYDGFIEKVQIRGVVKNQAVTFSNKYSIGISSTKNIKKLSTVMLYSEDRFTKDIIYNSRIQIENILDDYLPDSYINDVTKQKEAFTKLLSKLLIEKYIESDEIKIEPLLLELKSKFEKNKKKEFKAALLKLYSEILRLESIKQQPKVVSLKINLSDVIRYVKKVDVNANDVSPKKQLVLLDSEAQKKTKLYKEESTRLFEAIVYTDFLSLFDEENPNGLVQTEVNKRFNINTRRKGLNKWAGIIPPFFPGLIIEGVGFFQYFDAQLQVSKIEKNNKFLEAETGMLLNENGIVVTSNPFFTPLSLLQHRNYAIGGILNIINMENQNAKLNMYFNAGFLFGRSGFVPVGVANNPDITEGVFVNNIEIPIEYKFHLLPEKRFSISLTDRLSWFENLDADIPLSSIEDQLVTSQNRWLNSFNIDLNLDTSSTGKLFLRYKLIHEFDNINNNFSQLQFGYSFYFLKSNGVKK
;
A
#
# COMPACT_ATOMS: atom_id res chain seq x y z
N MET A 1 -11.72 19.23 -39.29
CA MET A 1 -10.38 19.45 -38.68
C MET A 1 -10.04 18.52 -37.49
N THR A 2 -11.00 18.04 -36.70
CA THR A 2 -10.75 17.30 -35.44
C THR A 2 -10.15 15.90 -35.57
N LYS A 3 -10.46 15.14 -36.65
CA LYS A 3 -9.86 13.80 -36.88
C LYS A 3 -8.34 13.83 -37.11
N ASN A 4 -7.82 14.91 -37.69
CA ASN A 4 -6.38 15.02 -37.98
C ASN A 4 -5.59 15.39 -36.72
N TYR A 5 -6.14 16.20 -35.82
CA TYR A 5 -5.48 16.55 -34.56
C TYR A 5 -5.35 15.35 -33.62
N LEU A 6 -6.39 14.52 -33.47
CA LEU A 6 -6.31 13.31 -32.66
C LEU A 6 -5.29 12.31 -33.23
N ARG A 7 -5.23 12.17 -34.56
CA ARG A 7 -4.22 11.35 -35.23
C ARG A 7 -2.81 11.89 -35.02
N ILE A 8 -2.61 13.21 -35.08
CA ILE A 8 -1.31 13.85 -34.82
C ILE A 8 -0.89 13.68 -33.35
N VAL A 9 -1.80 13.87 -32.39
CA VAL A 9 -1.48 13.68 -30.96
C VAL A 9 -1.19 12.20 -30.66
N CYS A 10 -1.99 11.25 -31.18
CA CYS A 10 -1.70 9.82 -31.04
C CYS A 10 -0.41 9.42 -31.76
N PHE A 11 -0.09 10.02 -32.91
CA PHE A 11 1.14 9.76 -33.65
C PHE A 11 2.37 10.33 -32.92
N ILE A 12 2.30 11.57 -32.43
CA ILE A 12 3.35 12.18 -31.60
C ILE A 12 3.55 11.35 -30.33
N PHE A 13 2.47 10.91 -29.67
CA PHE A 13 2.55 10.06 -28.49
C PHE A 13 3.14 8.68 -28.82
N LEU A 14 2.74 8.04 -29.94
CA LEU A 14 3.32 6.77 -30.41
C LEU A 14 4.80 6.91 -30.79
N VAL A 15 5.20 8.03 -31.39
CA VAL A 15 6.59 8.32 -31.74
C VAL A 15 7.41 8.57 -30.48
N PHE A 16 6.88 9.31 -29.50
CA PHE A 16 7.53 9.55 -28.20
C PHE A 16 7.68 8.25 -27.40
N VAL A 17 6.65 7.40 -27.38
CA VAL A 17 6.70 6.10 -26.70
C VAL A 17 7.69 5.16 -27.39
N LYS A 18 7.79 5.19 -28.72
CA LYS A 18 8.79 4.38 -29.46
C LYS A 18 10.22 4.88 -29.27
N SER A 19 10.46 6.19 -29.24
CA SER A 19 11.82 6.73 -29.05
C SER A 19 12.37 6.50 -27.65
N VAL A 20 11.51 6.25 -26.66
CA VAL A 20 11.91 6.00 -25.26
C VAL A 20 12.24 4.51 -25.00
N VAL A 21 11.97 3.60 -25.94
CA VAL A 21 12.21 2.14 -25.78
C VAL A 21 13.19 1.60 -26.83
N ALA A 22 14.05 2.44 -27.39
CA ALA A 22 15.10 1.96 -28.29
C ALA A 22 16.16 1.18 -27.49
N GLN A 23 16.32 -0.12 -27.81
CA GLN A 23 17.32 -1.06 -27.29
C GLN A 23 18.76 -0.74 -27.72
N GLU A 24 18.99 0.49 -28.18
CA GLU A 24 20.24 0.95 -28.80
C GLU A 24 20.58 2.34 -28.27
N SER A 25 21.82 2.56 -27.85
CA SER A 25 22.34 3.90 -27.60
C SER A 25 23.65 4.13 -28.34
N ILE A 26 23.98 5.38 -28.64
CA ILE A 26 25.28 5.74 -29.23
C ILE A 26 26.22 6.09 -28.08
N LEU A 27 27.43 5.53 -28.07
CA LEU A 27 28.45 5.87 -27.08
C LEU A 27 28.89 7.33 -27.28
N PRO A 28 29.07 8.10 -26.19
CA PRO A 28 29.61 9.45 -26.30
C PRO A 28 30.99 9.42 -26.97
N THR A 29 31.23 10.26 -27.97
CA THR A 29 32.54 10.38 -28.64
C THR A 29 33.67 10.61 -27.64
N VAL A 30 33.39 11.41 -26.59
CA VAL A 30 34.32 11.69 -25.49
C VAL A 30 34.79 10.44 -24.74
N LEU A 31 33.99 9.37 -24.72
CA LEU A 31 34.36 8.07 -24.15
C LEU A 31 35.27 7.29 -25.10
N ILE A 32 35.04 7.40 -26.41
CA ILE A 32 35.88 6.79 -27.46
C ILE A 32 37.25 7.48 -27.48
N ASP A 33 37.31 8.80 -27.32
CA ASP A 33 38.55 9.59 -27.23
C ASP A 33 39.48 9.10 -26.11
N GLU A 34 38.94 8.52 -25.03
CA GLU A 34 39.76 7.96 -23.96
C GLU A 34 40.58 6.75 -24.42
N PHE A 35 40.21 6.09 -25.52
CA PHE A 35 40.93 4.94 -26.09
C PHE A 35 41.98 5.36 -27.13
N ILE A 36 41.88 6.57 -27.67
CA ILE A 36 42.76 7.07 -28.73
C ILE A 36 43.90 7.91 -28.13
N ASP A 37 45.10 7.76 -28.66
CA ASP A 37 46.27 8.56 -28.27
C ASP A 37 46.13 9.99 -28.83
N ALA A 38 46.19 10.99 -27.94
CA ALA A 38 46.02 12.39 -28.31
C ALA A 38 47.12 12.89 -29.25
N ASN A 39 48.29 12.26 -29.23
CA ASN A 39 49.41 12.64 -30.09
C ASN A 39 49.27 12.12 -31.54
N ALA A 40 48.26 11.29 -31.80
CA ALA A 40 48.13 10.55 -33.06
C ALA A 40 47.04 11.05 -34.00
N VAL A 41 46.27 12.10 -33.65
CA VAL A 41 45.15 12.54 -34.49
C VAL A 41 45.17 14.04 -34.72
N GLN A 42 45.42 14.43 -35.98
CA GLN A 42 45.17 15.80 -36.42
C GLN A 42 43.74 16.03 -36.98
N ASN A 43 42.90 15.03 -37.29
CA ASN A 43 41.58 15.33 -37.93
C ASN A 43 40.41 14.30 -37.96
N THR A 44 40.33 13.18 -37.20
CA THR A 44 39.38 12.09 -37.59
C THR A 44 38.54 11.36 -36.52
N VAL A 45 38.38 11.87 -35.29
CA VAL A 45 37.55 11.14 -34.27
C VAL A 45 36.06 11.52 -34.27
N SER A 46 35.66 12.61 -34.93
CA SER A 46 34.28 13.13 -34.84
C SER A 46 33.19 12.20 -35.37
N ASP A 47 33.54 11.18 -36.16
CA ASP A 47 32.58 10.39 -36.93
C ASP A 47 32.45 8.93 -36.43
N MET A 48 32.96 8.61 -35.23
CA MET A 48 32.86 7.26 -34.67
C MET A 48 31.53 7.02 -33.94
N ASP A 49 30.50 6.61 -34.67
CA ASP A 49 29.23 6.18 -34.09
C ASP A 49 29.28 4.71 -33.64
N VAL A 50 29.75 4.47 -32.41
CA VAL A 50 29.67 3.15 -31.78
C VAL A 50 28.29 2.98 -31.14
N LYS A 51 27.46 2.13 -31.72
CA LYS A 51 26.15 1.75 -31.16
C LYS A 51 26.36 0.66 -30.10
N ILE A 52 25.64 0.75 -28.99
CA ILE A 52 25.58 -0.28 -27.96
C ILE A 52 24.15 -0.80 -27.84
N LYS A 53 24.01 -2.12 -27.91
CA LYS A 53 22.79 -2.89 -27.68
C LYS A 53 22.95 -3.73 -26.43
N TYR A 54 21.85 -4.03 -25.78
CA TYR A 54 21.85 -4.85 -24.58
C TYR A 54 20.60 -5.74 -24.53
N ALA A 55 20.76 -6.98 -24.06
CA ALA A 55 19.71 -8.00 -23.97
C ALA A 55 19.97 -8.97 -22.80
N ILE A 56 18.96 -9.73 -22.39
CA ILE A 56 19.10 -10.87 -21.46
C ILE A 56 18.99 -12.15 -22.29
N ASP A 57 20.00 -13.02 -22.22
CA ASP A 57 19.96 -14.31 -22.91
C ASP A 57 19.10 -15.35 -22.17
N GLU A 58 18.89 -16.51 -22.79
CA GLU A 58 18.06 -17.60 -22.23
C GLU A 58 18.56 -18.11 -20.87
N ASP A 59 19.86 -17.98 -20.59
CA ASP A 59 20.52 -18.39 -19.36
C ASP A 59 20.50 -17.27 -18.28
N GLY A 60 19.89 -16.12 -18.57
CA GLY A 60 19.83 -14.97 -17.67
C GLY A 60 21.16 -14.24 -17.49
N PHE A 61 22.05 -14.27 -18.48
CA PHE A 61 23.21 -13.38 -18.58
C PHE A 61 22.81 -12.08 -19.27
N TYR A 62 23.43 -10.99 -18.85
CA TYR A 62 23.32 -9.70 -19.50
C TYR A 62 24.29 -9.68 -20.69
N GLU A 63 23.76 -9.74 -21.91
CA GLU A 63 24.52 -9.65 -23.15
C GLU A 63 24.59 -8.19 -23.60
N ILE A 64 25.79 -7.69 -23.85
CA ILE A 64 26.06 -6.33 -24.31
C ILE A 64 26.79 -6.45 -25.65
N GLU A 65 26.21 -5.90 -26.70
CA GLU A 65 26.73 -5.90 -28.06
C GLU A 65 27.10 -4.48 -28.47
N MET A 66 28.33 -4.28 -28.94
CA MET A 66 28.83 -3.00 -29.45
C MET A 66 29.05 -3.13 -30.95
N ILE A 67 28.48 -2.21 -31.72
CA ILE A 67 28.47 -2.22 -33.19
C ILE A 67 29.11 -0.94 -33.69
N TYR A 68 30.14 -1.09 -34.51
CA TYR A 68 30.76 0.02 -35.23
C TYR A 68 30.85 -0.32 -36.73
N GLN A 69 30.20 0.50 -37.55
CA GLN A 69 30.05 0.28 -39.00
C GLN A 69 29.61 -1.15 -39.36
N GLU A 70 28.59 -1.68 -38.67
CA GLU A 70 28.07 -3.05 -38.89
C GLU A 70 28.95 -4.21 -38.39
N THR A 71 30.10 -3.96 -37.74
CA THR A 71 30.85 -5.05 -37.08
C THR A 71 30.43 -5.14 -35.61
N PRO A 72 29.76 -6.22 -35.19
CA PRO A 72 29.39 -6.43 -33.80
C PRO A 72 30.53 -7.07 -32.98
N THR A 73 30.64 -6.65 -31.72
CA THR A 73 31.43 -7.33 -30.69
C THR A 73 30.58 -7.46 -29.44
N LYS A 74 30.49 -8.66 -28.86
CA LYS A 74 29.55 -8.90 -27.75
C LYS A 74 30.19 -9.58 -26.56
N PHE A 75 29.72 -9.25 -25.36
CA PHE A 75 30.16 -9.87 -24.13
C PHE A 75 29.00 -10.09 -23.15
N LYS A 76 29.10 -11.17 -22.37
CA LYS A 76 28.09 -11.56 -21.37
C LYS A 76 28.54 -11.26 -19.94
N LEU A 77 27.63 -10.91 -19.04
CA LEU A 77 27.88 -10.65 -17.62
C LEU A 77 26.87 -11.40 -16.74
N LYS A 78 27.33 -11.97 -15.62
CA LYS A 78 26.49 -12.47 -14.51
C LYS A 78 27.37 -12.62 -13.25
N PRO A 79 27.16 -11.83 -12.18
CA PRO A 79 26.18 -10.73 -12.05
C PRO A 79 26.56 -9.47 -12.86
N LEU A 80 25.57 -8.60 -13.15
CA LEU A 80 25.78 -7.26 -13.71
C LEU A 80 26.28 -6.31 -12.62
N THR A 81 27.58 -6.32 -12.36
CA THR A 81 28.24 -5.39 -11.44
C THR A 81 29.13 -4.42 -12.20
N TYR A 82 29.25 -3.19 -11.69
CA TYR A 82 30.06 -2.16 -12.35
C TYR A 82 31.52 -2.60 -12.58
N PRO A 83 32.25 -3.25 -11.64
CA PRO A 83 33.62 -3.70 -11.89
C PRO A 83 33.73 -4.72 -13.04
N SER A 84 32.81 -5.69 -13.09
CA SER A 84 32.78 -6.70 -14.16
C SER A 84 32.44 -6.07 -15.51
N PHE A 85 31.46 -5.15 -15.53
CA PHE A 85 31.11 -4.38 -16.71
C PHE A 85 32.30 -3.54 -17.19
N GLN A 86 32.90 -2.73 -16.32
CA GLN A 86 33.99 -1.83 -16.67
C GLN A 86 35.17 -2.57 -17.32
N SER A 87 35.56 -3.71 -16.74
CA SER A 87 36.66 -4.53 -17.26
C SER A 87 36.36 -5.09 -18.66
N LYS A 88 35.18 -5.71 -18.85
CA LYS A 88 34.79 -6.28 -20.15
C LYS A 88 34.52 -5.20 -21.19
N PHE A 89 33.76 -4.17 -20.84
CA PHE A 89 33.44 -3.04 -21.71
C PHE A 89 34.72 -2.41 -22.27
N LYS A 90 35.71 -2.17 -21.41
CA LYS A 90 37.02 -1.63 -21.80
C LYS A 90 37.77 -2.55 -22.76
N MET A 91 37.82 -3.85 -22.49
CA MET A 91 38.50 -4.81 -23.37
C MET A 91 37.83 -4.92 -24.73
N TYR A 92 36.51 -5.08 -24.76
CA TYR A 92 35.75 -5.29 -25.99
C TYR A 92 35.67 -4.01 -26.84
N LEU A 93 35.54 -2.83 -26.23
CA LEU A 93 35.54 -1.57 -26.97
C LEU A 93 36.90 -1.32 -27.63
N ARG A 94 38.01 -1.61 -26.93
CA ARG A 94 39.34 -1.57 -27.55
C ARG A 94 39.45 -2.52 -28.73
N ASN A 95 39.03 -3.79 -28.56
CA ASN A 95 39.10 -4.79 -29.62
C ASN A 95 38.27 -4.38 -30.85
N LEU A 96 37.10 -3.76 -30.63
CA LEU A 96 36.24 -3.22 -31.69
C LEU A 96 36.93 -2.09 -32.47
N LEU A 97 37.63 -1.19 -31.78
CA LEU A 97 38.38 -0.11 -32.43
C LEU A 97 39.64 -0.65 -33.15
N GLU A 98 40.30 -1.66 -32.58
CA GLU A 98 41.53 -2.26 -33.12
C GLU A 98 41.28 -3.06 -34.40
N SER A 99 40.17 -3.80 -34.49
CA SER A 99 39.78 -4.51 -35.71
C SER A 99 39.54 -3.56 -36.89
N ARG A 100 39.12 -2.32 -36.62
CA ARG A 100 38.82 -1.32 -37.65
C ARG A 100 39.99 -0.44 -38.06
N LYS A 101 40.97 -0.25 -37.18
CA LYS A 101 42.23 0.43 -37.52
C LYS A 101 42.84 -0.09 -38.84
N ASN A 102 42.69 -1.39 -39.11
CA ASN A 102 43.27 -2.03 -40.29
C ASN A 102 42.39 -1.96 -41.56
N MET A 103 41.12 -1.57 -41.46
CA MET A 103 40.17 -1.65 -42.58
C MET A 103 39.98 -0.31 -43.31
N ASP A 104 39.96 0.82 -42.60
CA ASP A 104 39.50 2.10 -43.16
C ASP A 104 40.65 3.05 -43.58
N GLY A 105 41.91 2.61 -43.50
CA GLY A 105 43.07 3.49 -43.70
C GLY A 105 43.20 4.60 -42.63
N ASN A 106 42.39 4.54 -41.58
CA ASN A 106 42.42 5.47 -40.46
C ASN A 106 43.62 5.18 -39.55
N ASN A 107 44.66 6.00 -39.67
CA ASN A 107 45.88 5.92 -38.87
C ASN A 107 45.70 6.58 -37.49
N PHE A 108 44.98 5.94 -36.57
CA PHE A 108 45.03 6.30 -35.14
C PHE A 108 45.79 5.23 -34.32
N THR A 109 46.41 5.64 -33.23
CA THR A 109 47.00 4.71 -32.24
C THR A 109 46.11 4.61 -31.01
N LEU A 110 45.94 3.38 -30.52
CA LEU A 110 45.16 3.09 -29.33
C LEU A 110 46.07 3.10 -28.09
N LYS A 111 45.68 3.84 -27.04
CA LYS A 111 46.35 3.81 -25.73
C LYS A 111 46.36 2.40 -25.17
N LEU A 112 47.34 1.99 -24.35
CA LEU A 112 47.31 0.66 -23.71
C LEU A 112 46.16 0.57 -22.70
N LEU A 113 45.63 -0.64 -22.45
CA LEU A 113 44.53 -0.83 -21.49
C LEU A 113 44.86 -0.26 -20.11
N LYS A 114 46.10 -0.38 -19.64
CA LYS A 114 46.54 0.19 -18.36
C LYS A 114 46.42 1.73 -18.30
N ASP A 115 46.53 2.41 -19.44
CA ASP A 115 46.54 3.88 -19.52
C ASP A 115 45.12 4.48 -19.58
N ILE A 116 44.11 3.68 -19.91
CA ILE A 116 42.69 4.11 -20.03
C ILE A 116 42.00 4.17 -18.65
N ASN A 117 42.73 4.08 -17.54
CA ASN A 117 42.15 4.13 -16.18
C ASN A 117 42.01 5.58 -15.66
N THR A 118 41.59 6.50 -16.53
CA THR A 118 41.40 7.89 -16.17
C THR A 118 40.11 8.06 -15.36
N LYS A 119 40.08 9.08 -14.49
CA LYS A 119 38.84 9.49 -13.79
C LYS A 119 37.70 9.78 -14.79
N LYS A 120 38.05 10.30 -15.96
CA LYS A 120 37.12 10.61 -17.05
C LYS A 120 36.47 9.36 -17.66
N PHE A 121 37.26 8.35 -18.03
CA PHE A 121 36.74 7.04 -18.48
C PHE A 121 35.84 6.40 -17.41
N LYS A 122 36.26 6.42 -16.14
CA LYS A 122 35.46 5.88 -15.03
C LYS A 122 34.09 6.54 -14.96
N ASN A 123 34.03 7.87 -14.98
CA ASN A 123 32.76 8.60 -14.92
C ASN A 123 31.84 8.29 -16.11
N LEU A 124 32.38 8.31 -17.34
CA LEU A 124 31.60 8.05 -18.56
C LEU A 124 31.10 6.60 -18.63
N SER A 125 31.94 5.63 -18.26
CA SER A 125 31.53 4.22 -18.19
C SER A 125 30.51 3.96 -17.07
N VAL A 126 30.52 4.71 -15.96
CA VAL A 126 29.44 4.65 -14.96
C VAL A 126 28.12 5.11 -15.57
N THR A 127 28.12 6.18 -16.37
CA THR A 127 26.92 6.67 -17.05
C THR A 127 26.35 5.60 -18.00
N GLU A 128 27.19 4.96 -18.82
CA GLU A 128 26.74 3.87 -19.70
C GLU A 128 26.27 2.65 -18.92
N PHE A 129 26.97 2.26 -17.85
CA PHE A 129 26.50 1.21 -16.95
C PHE A 129 25.14 1.54 -16.34
N ALA A 130 24.92 2.78 -15.92
CA ALA A 130 23.66 3.22 -15.36
C ALA A 130 22.53 3.16 -16.39
N LYS A 131 22.76 3.52 -17.66
CA LYS A 131 21.79 3.34 -18.75
C LYS A 131 21.41 1.88 -18.93
N ILE A 132 22.41 0.98 -18.99
CA ILE A 132 22.20 -0.47 -19.14
C ILE A 132 21.42 -1.05 -17.95
N VAL A 133 21.82 -0.70 -16.72
CA VAL A 133 21.11 -1.13 -15.51
C VAL A 133 19.69 -0.57 -15.49
N THR A 134 19.49 0.67 -15.92
CA THR A 134 18.16 1.29 -16.01
C THR A 134 17.30 0.52 -17.01
N PHE A 135 17.84 0.18 -18.19
CA PHE A 135 17.15 -0.64 -19.17
C PHE A 135 16.76 -2.01 -18.62
N PHE A 136 17.69 -2.75 -18.03
CA PHE A 136 17.38 -4.06 -17.48
C PHE A 136 16.46 -3.98 -16.25
N ASN A 137 16.50 -2.89 -15.49
CA ASN A 137 15.52 -2.63 -14.43
C ASN A 137 14.15 -2.21 -14.97
N THR A 138 14.08 -1.69 -16.20
CA THR A 138 12.81 -1.45 -16.90
C THR A 138 12.26 -2.71 -17.58
N GLU A 139 13.12 -3.66 -17.96
CA GLU A 139 12.73 -4.96 -18.54
C GLU A 139 12.57 -6.09 -17.50
N GLU A 140 13.17 -6.01 -16.31
CA GLU A 140 12.83 -6.90 -15.19
C GLU A 140 11.34 -6.71 -14.92
N GLU A 141 10.52 -7.65 -15.40
CA GLU A 141 9.06 -7.53 -15.44
C GLU A 141 8.45 -7.05 -14.13
N ARG A 142 9.11 -7.34 -12.98
CA ARG A 142 8.79 -6.77 -11.67
C ARG A 142 10.03 -6.71 -10.77
N PRO A 143 10.57 -5.54 -10.40
CA PRO A 143 11.71 -5.48 -9.49
C PRO A 143 11.34 -6.09 -8.13
N GLN A 144 12.24 -6.93 -7.59
CA GLN A 144 12.06 -7.50 -6.26
C GLN A 144 12.21 -6.41 -5.19
N VAL A 145 11.21 -6.24 -4.32
CA VAL A 145 11.20 -5.19 -3.29
C VAL A 145 11.64 -5.70 -1.92
N ALA A 146 11.41 -6.97 -1.64
CA ALA A 146 11.79 -7.59 -0.37
C ALA A 146 11.85 -9.12 -0.48
N THR A 147 12.40 -9.73 0.56
CA THR A 147 12.21 -11.16 0.86
C THR A 147 11.63 -11.26 2.27
N ILE A 148 10.59 -12.05 2.42
CA ILE A 148 10.00 -12.35 3.73
C ILE A 148 10.34 -13.78 4.11
N TYR A 149 10.69 -13.98 5.38
CA TYR A 149 11.02 -15.27 5.96
C TYR A 149 10.13 -15.52 7.17
N LEU A 150 9.61 -16.73 7.30
CA LEU A 150 9.02 -17.27 8.53
C LEU A 150 10.16 -17.74 9.44
N LYS A 151 10.12 -17.35 10.71
CA LYS A 151 11.11 -17.78 11.72
C LYS A 151 10.75 -19.14 12.29
N ASP A 152 11.77 -19.90 12.68
CA ASP A 152 11.61 -21.25 13.24
C ASP A 152 11.09 -21.24 14.68
N THR A 153 11.52 -20.25 15.48
CA THR A 153 11.15 -20.14 16.89
C THR A 153 10.30 -18.89 17.09
N ILE A 154 9.01 -19.09 17.33
CA ILE A 154 8.04 -18.01 17.53
C ILE A 154 7.54 -18.05 18.98
N ASN A 155 7.99 -17.09 19.77
CA ASN A 155 7.62 -16.99 21.19
C ASN A 155 6.19 -16.48 21.37
N VAL A 156 5.44 -17.12 22.27
CA VAL A 156 4.04 -16.77 22.59
C VAL A 156 3.94 -16.22 23.99
N TYR A 157 3.28 -15.08 24.14
CA TYR A 157 3.17 -14.35 25.39
C TYR A 157 1.70 -14.22 25.84
N SER A 158 1.48 -14.05 27.14
CA SER A 158 0.16 -13.72 27.68
C SER A 158 -0.08 -12.20 27.74
N SER A 159 -1.34 -11.79 27.61
CA SER A 159 -1.79 -10.40 27.69
C SER A 159 -2.22 -9.97 29.10
N VAL A 160 -1.66 -10.57 30.16
CA VAL A 160 -2.13 -10.30 31.53
C VAL A 160 -1.99 -8.81 31.85
N ARG A 161 -3.14 -8.14 32.09
CA ARG A 161 -3.24 -6.75 32.56
C ARG A 161 -2.80 -6.66 34.03
N GLN A 162 -1.53 -6.86 34.32
CA GLN A 162 -0.97 -6.37 35.58
C GLN A 162 -0.13 -5.12 35.27
N GLU A 163 -0.44 -4.03 35.95
CA GLU A 163 0.03 -2.66 35.69
C GLU A 163 1.54 -2.47 35.77
N THR A 164 2.31 -3.51 36.14
CA THR A 164 3.73 -3.36 36.47
C THR A 164 4.68 -4.41 35.89
N LEU A 165 4.27 -5.49 35.22
CA LEU A 165 5.21 -6.55 34.83
C LEU A 165 5.04 -7.12 33.42
N ASN A 166 6.20 -7.32 32.79
CA ASN A 166 6.46 -7.85 31.47
C ASN A 166 5.55 -9.03 31.09
N SER A 167 5.13 -9.08 29.82
CA SER A 167 4.36 -10.20 29.29
C SER A 167 5.06 -11.53 29.52
N THR A 168 4.38 -12.48 30.19
CA THR A 168 4.96 -13.79 30.51
C THR A 168 5.06 -14.66 29.27
N LEU A 169 6.22 -15.25 29.03
CA LEU A 169 6.41 -16.26 27.98
C LEU A 169 5.60 -17.51 28.34
N ILE A 170 4.66 -17.87 27.47
CA ILE A 170 3.79 -19.04 27.62
C ILE A 170 4.40 -20.28 26.97
N GLY A 171 5.09 -20.10 25.85
CA GLY A 171 5.73 -21.19 25.12
C GLY A 171 6.19 -20.77 23.72
N VAL A 172 6.50 -21.77 22.89
CA VAL A 172 6.86 -21.58 21.47
C VAL A 172 5.73 -22.13 20.60
N LEU A 173 5.38 -21.41 19.56
CA LEU A 173 4.42 -21.84 18.54
C LEU A 173 5.07 -22.89 17.63
N LYS A 174 4.52 -24.10 17.61
CA LYS A 174 4.95 -25.20 16.74
C LYS A 174 4.07 -25.25 15.49
N ASN A 175 4.61 -25.81 14.40
CA ASN A 175 3.93 -26.03 13.11
C ASN A 175 3.28 -24.74 12.60
N ALA A 176 4.08 -23.66 12.60
CA ALA A 176 3.58 -22.34 12.29
C ALA A 176 3.30 -22.21 10.78
N THR A 177 2.10 -21.75 10.47
CA THR A 177 1.72 -21.31 9.12
C THR A 177 1.35 -19.84 9.17
N ALA A 178 1.81 -19.08 8.19
CA ALA A 178 1.59 -17.64 8.10
C ALA A 178 0.89 -17.30 6.79
N GLU A 179 -0.26 -16.66 6.90
CA GLU A 179 -1.01 -16.06 5.81
C GLU A 179 -0.88 -14.54 5.89
N ILE A 180 -0.30 -13.91 4.86
CA ILE A 180 0.04 -12.50 4.86
C ILE A 180 -0.48 -11.85 3.58
N THR A 181 -1.41 -10.90 3.71
CA THR A 181 -1.98 -10.15 2.60
C THR A 181 -1.33 -8.80 2.49
N PHE A 182 -0.71 -8.53 1.35
CA PHE A 182 -0.17 -7.21 1.00
C PHE A 182 -1.17 -6.46 0.15
N TYR A 183 -1.46 -5.21 0.49
CA TYR A 183 -2.38 -4.35 -0.23
C TYR A 183 -1.99 -2.88 -0.10
N ASP A 184 -1.80 -2.18 -1.23
CA ASP A 184 -1.55 -0.73 -1.31
C ASP A 184 -0.48 -0.18 -0.34
N GLY A 185 0.62 -0.90 -0.12
CA GLY A 185 1.70 -0.48 0.78
C GLY A 185 1.50 -0.80 2.26
N PHE A 186 0.50 -1.61 2.55
CA PHE A 186 0.23 -2.18 3.86
C PHE A 186 0.35 -3.70 3.80
N ILE A 187 0.69 -4.29 4.95
CA ILE A 187 0.25 -5.64 5.28
C ILE A 187 -1.15 -5.47 5.86
N GLU A 188 -2.15 -5.78 5.05
CA GLU A 188 -3.56 -5.64 5.42
C GLU A 188 -3.92 -6.66 6.50
N LYS A 189 -3.61 -7.93 6.24
CA LYS A 189 -3.89 -9.03 7.15
C LYS A 189 -2.65 -9.89 7.35
N VAL A 190 -2.41 -10.27 8.60
CA VAL A 190 -1.48 -11.31 9.02
C VAL A 190 -2.30 -12.28 9.85
N GLN A 191 -2.32 -13.54 9.47
CA GLN A 191 -2.92 -14.61 10.25
C GLN A 191 -1.91 -15.72 10.45
N ILE A 192 -1.56 -15.99 11.70
CA ILE A 192 -0.58 -17.01 12.09
C ILE A 192 -1.32 -18.12 12.82
N ARG A 193 -1.21 -19.34 12.31
CA ARG A 193 -1.79 -20.53 12.94
C ARG A 193 -0.67 -21.45 13.39
N GLY A 194 -0.91 -22.20 14.47
CA GLY A 194 0.02 -23.22 14.94
C GLY A 194 -0.46 -23.84 16.25
N VAL A 195 0.45 -24.51 16.95
CA VAL A 195 0.15 -25.21 18.20
C VAL A 195 1.01 -24.69 19.34
N VAL A 196 0.39 -24.30 20.45
CA VAL A 196 1.07 -23.93 21.69
C VAL A 196 0.60 -24.88 22.78
N LYS A 197 1.53 -25.58 23.45
CA LYS A 197 1.20 -26.53 24.53
C LYS A 197 0.08 -27.52 24.15
N ASN A 198 0.14 -28.08 22.93
CA ASN A 198 -0.85 -29.02 22.36
C ASN A 198 -2.24 -28.42 22.05
N GLN A 199 -2.39 -27.10 22.05
CA GLN A 199 -3.62 -26.44 21.64
C GLN A 199 -3.41 -25.64 20.35
N ALA A 200 -4.31 -25.80 19.39
CA ALA A 200 -4.34 -24.99 18.18
C ALA A 200 -4.70 -23.55 18.52
N VAL A 201 -3.96 -22.59 17.94
CA VAL A 201 -4.14 -21.17 18.20
C VAL A 201 -4.05 -20.38 16.89
N THR A 202 -4.82 -19.29 16.80
CA THR A 202 -4.76 -18.35 15.68
C THR A 202 -4.50 -16.93 16.15
N PHE A 203 -3.47 -16.28 15.60
CA PHE A 203 -3.14 -14.88 15.87
C PHE A 203 -3.40 -14.01 14.64
N SER A 204 -4.00 -12.84 14.85
CA SER A 204 -4.25 -11.85 13.80
C SER A 204 -3.84 -10.43 14.21
N ASN A 205 -3.51 -9.58 13.23
CA ASN A 205 -3.40 -8.13 13.46
C ASN A 205 -4.79 -7.51 13.55
N LYS A 206 -4.93 -6.43 14.34
CA LYS A 206 -6.20 -5.70 14.49
C LYS A 206 -6.42 -4.61 13.45
N TYR A 207 -5.35 -4.15 12.83
CA TYR A 207 -5.36 -3.02 11.90
C TYR A 207 -4.19 -3.16 10.93
N SER A 208 -4.28 -2.53 9.78
CA SER A 208 -3.30 -2.73 8.72
C SER A 208 -1.93 -2.14 9.11
N ILE A 209 -0.86 -2.80 8.71
CA ILE A 209 0.50 -2.46 9.11
C ILE A 209 1.24 -1.85 7.92
N GLY A 210 1.61 -0.57 8.01
CA GLY A 210 2.36 0.09 6.96
C GLY A 210 3.74 -0.53 6.73
N ILE A 211 4.17 -0.63 5.46
CA ILE A 211 5.49 -1.16 5.08
C ILE A 211 6.20 -0.37 3.99
N SER A 212 5.61 0.72 3.49
CA SER A 212 6.19 1.51 2.39
C SER A 212 7.52 2.19 2.75
N SER A 213 7.71 2.58 4.01
CA SER A 213 8.94 3.25 4.47
C SER A 213 9.83 2.37 5.35
N THR A 214 11.14 2.61 5.31
CA THR A 214 12.12 1.97 6.21
C THR A 214 11.78 2.19 7.68
N LYS A 215 11.21 3.36 8.03
CA LYS A 215 10.74 3.67 9.39
C LYS A 215 9.57 2.77 9.80
N ASN A 216 8.68 2.43 8.88
CA ASN A 216 7.56 1.53 9.15
C ASN A 216 8.03 0.07 9.25
N ILE A 217 8.97 -0.35 8.41
CA ILE A 217 9.59 -1.69 8.49
C ILE A 217 10.30 -1.88 9.84
N LYS A 218 11.06 -0.88 10.32
CA LYS A 218 11.71 -0.93 11.64
C LYS A 218 10.71 -1.10 12.80
N LYS A 219 9.46 -0.68 12.62
CA LYS A 219 8.40 -0.78 13.63
C LYS A 219 7.67 -2.13 13.64
N LEU A 220 7.94 -3.02 12.69
CA LEU A 220 7.38 -4.38 12.74
C LEU A 220 7.71 -5.10 14.06
N SER A 221 8.80 -4.72 14.73
CA SER A 221 9.17 -5.20 16.07
C SER A 221 8.25 -4.75 17.20
N THR A 222 7.44 -3.71 16.97
CA THR A 222 6.48 -3.18 17.94
C THR A 222 5.05 -3.63 17.67
N VAL A 223 4.82 -4.31 16.55
CA VAL A 223 3.50 -4.77 16.14
C VAL A 223 3.20 -6.09 16.85
N MET A 224 2.09 -6.11 17.58
CA MET A 224 1.57 -7.31 18.23
C MET A 224 0.46 -7.92 17.39
N LEU A 225 0.49 -9.24 17.25
CA LEU A 225 -0.66 -10.03 16.82
C LEU A 225 -1.35 -10.59 18.06
N TYR A 226 -2.66 -10.67 18.03
CA TYR A 226 -3.47 -11.11 19.17
C TYR A 226 -4.22 -12.37 18.81
N SER A 227 -4.36 -13.27 19.77
CA SER A 227 -5.19 -14.45 19.59
C SER A 227 -6.67 -14.09 19.65
N GLU A 228 -7.45 -14.64 18.73
CA GLU A 228 -8.91 -14.57 18.75
C GLU A 228 -9.49 -15.55 19.78
N ASP A 229 -8.78 -16.66 19.99
CA ASP A 229 -9.15 -17.69 20.95
C ASP A 229 -9.00 -17.21 22.42
N ARG A 230 -9.93 -17.64 23.27
CA ARG A 230 -9.91 -17.41 24.71
C ARG A 230 -9.28 -18.63 25.41
N PHE A 231 -8.22 -18.40 26.18
CA PHE A 231 -7.53 -19.48 26.90
C PHE A 231 -7.86 -19.41 28.39
N THR A 232 -8.20 -20.55 28.99
CA THR A 232 -8.26 -20.68 30.45
C THR A 232 -6.84 -20.70 31.00
N LYS A 233 -6.65 -20.14 32.20
CA LYS A 233 -5.36 -20.16 32.90
C LYS A 233 -4.82 -21.58 33.12
N ASP A 234 -5.68 -22.58 33.13
CA ASP A 234 -5.30 -23.99 33.31
C ASP A 234 -4.34 -24.46 32.20
N ILE A 235 -4.44 -23.89 30.99
CA ILE A 235 -3.49 -24.13 29.88
C ILE A 235 -2.11 -23.50 30.16
N ILE A 236 -2.05 -22.42 30.94
CA ILE A 236 -0.79 -21.78 31.37
C ILE A 236 -0.10 -22.66 32.41
N TYR A 237 -0.87 -23.16 33.38
CA TYR A 237 -0.45 -24.09 34.43
C TYR A 237 -0.64 -25.53 33.99
N ASN A 238 -0.05 -25.93 32.85
CA ASN A 238 0.15 -27.35 32.55
C ASN A 238 1.18 -27.93 33.55
N SER A 239 0.73 -28.02 34.79
CA SER A 239 1.42 -28.31 36.03
C SER A 239 1.82 -29.76 36.12
N ARG A 240 1.21 -30.64 35.32
CA ARG A 240 1.58 -32.07 35.29
C ARG A 240 3.04 -32.29 34.87
N ILE A 241 3.51 -31.59 33.84
CA ILE A 241 4.91 -31.69 33.37
C ILE A 241 5.87 -30.98 34.33
N GLN A 242 5.46 -29.85 34.91
CA GLN A 242 6.27 -29.16 35.93
C GLN A 242 6.38 -29.98 37.22
N ILE A 243 5.32 -30.66 37.62
CA ILE A 243 5.31 -31.58 38.75
C ILE A 243 6.28 -32.74 38.49
N GLU A 244 6.29 -33.33 37.29
CA GLU A 244 7.24 -34.41 36.98
C GLU A 244 8.70 -33.98 37.06
N ASN A 245 9.05 -32.83 36.47
CA ASN A 245 10.42 -32.30 36.55
C ASN A 245 10.81 -31.92 37.99
N ILE A 246 9.91 -31.28 38.74
CA ILE A 246 10.17 -30.93 40.15
C ILE A 246 10.29 -32.18 41.02
N LEU A 247 9.50 -33.23 40.77
CA LEU A 247 9.58 -34.47 41.52
C LEU A 247 10.92 -35.18 41.29
N ASP A 248 11.44 -35.17 40.08
CA ASP A 248 12.74 -35.80 39.78
C ASP A 248 13.93 -35.00 40.36
N ASP A 249 13.82 -33.68 40.46
CA ASP A 249 14.87 -32.83 41.04
C ASP A 249 14.88 -32.80 42.58
N TYR A 250 13.74 -33.07 43.25
CA TYR A 250 13.57 -32.81 44.68
C TYR A 250 13.17 -34.02 45.54
N LEU A 251 12.80 -35.15 44.94
CA LEU A 251 12.70 -36.39 45.71
C LEU A 251 14.10 -36.99 45.85
N PRO A 252 14.62 -37.15 47.08
CA PRO A 252 15.89 -37.82 47.28
C PRO A 252 15.78 -39.29 46.84
N ASP A 253 16.76 -39.78 46.09
CA ASP A 253 16.81 -41.19 45.66
C ASP A 253 16.90 -42.16 46.84
N SER A 254 17.35 -41.67 48.01
CA SER A 254 17.49 -42.42 49.24
C SER A 254 16.69 -41.79 50.39
N TYR A 255 16.26 -42.64 51.33
CA TYR A 255 15.56 -42.22 52.54
C TYR A 255 16.43 -41.26 53.39
N ILE A 256 15.88 -40.12 53.80
CA ILE A 256 16.57 -39.17 54.70
C ILE A 256 16.30 -39.60 56.15
N ASN A 257 17.29 -40.13 56.88
CA ASN A 257 17.08 -40.59 58.27
C ASN A 257 16.85 -39.46 59.30
N ASP A 258 17.23 -38.22 58.95
CA ASP A 258 17.13 -37.05 59.83
C ASP A 258 15.77 -36.36 59.66
N VAL A 259 14.95 -36.39 60.71
CA VAL A 259 13.58 -35.83 60.73
C VAL A 259 13.59 -34.33 60.45
N THR A 260 14.61 -33.60 60.92
CA THR A 260 14.72 -32.15 60.69
C THR A 260 14.99 -31.86 59.23
N LYS A 261 15.90 -32.61 58.60
CA LYS A 261 16.19 -32.49 57.16
C LYS A 261 15.02 -32.95 56.28
N GLN A 262 14.28 -33.97 56.69
CA GLN A 262 13.04 -34.38 56.01
C GLN A 262 12.01 -33.25 56.01
N LYS A 263 11.80 -32.61 57.17
CA LYS A 263 10.86 -31.49 57.31
C LYS A 263 11.27 -30.31 56.44
N GLU A 264 12.55 -29.94 56.44
CA GLU A 264 13.08 -28.85 55.61
C GLU A 264 12.93 -29.14 54.11
N ALA A 265 13.26 -30.37 53.68
CA ALA A 265 13.10 -30.80 52.29
C ALA A 265 11.63 -30.77 51.84
N PHE A 266 10.71 -31.24 52.69
CA PHE A 266 9.28 -31.21 52.40
C PHE A 266 8.74 -29.78 52.30
N THR A 267 9.10 -28.88 53.22
CA THR A 267 8.72 -27.46 53.15
C THR A 267 9.27 -26.79 51.90
N LYS A 268 10.53 -27.05 51.55
CA LYS A 268 11.16 -26.53 50.32
C LYS A 268 10.47 -27.04 49.06
N LEU A 269 10.01 -28.29 49.06
CA LEU A 269 9.23 -28.87 47.96
C LEU A 269 7.85 -28.19 47.84
N LEU A 270 7.14 -27.99 48.95
CA LEU A 270 5.82 -27.33 48.95
C LEU A 270 5.90 -25.86 48.49
N SER A 271 6.94 -25.13 48.90
CA SER A 271 7.15 -23.75 48.45
C SER A 271 7.49 -23.68 46.96
N LYS A 272 8.31 -24.61 46.44
CA LYS A 272 8.59 -24.72 45.00
C LYS A 272 7.37 -25.07 44.17
N LEU A 273 6.45 -25.86 44.71
CA LEU A 273 5.18 -26.19 44.09
C LEU A 273 4.13 -25.07 44.24
N LEU A 274 4.44 -24.00 44.98
CA LEU A 274 3.52 -22.89 45.30
C LEU A 274 2.26 -23.32 46.05
N ILE A 275 2.34 -24.42 46.82
CA ILE A 275 1.21 -24.99 47.59
C ILE A 275 1.20 -24.47 49.03
N GLU A 276 2.25 -23.79 49.47
CA GLU A 276 2.41 -23.29 50.85
C GLU A 276 1.20 -22.46 51.34
N LYS A 277 0.59 -21.66 50.46
CA LYS A 277 -0.62 -20.87 50.76
C LYS A 277 -1.85 -21.70 51.18
N TYR A 278 -1.85 -23.01 50.92
CA TYR A 278 -2.93 -23.93 51.30
C TYR A 278 -2.65 -24.71 52.57
N ILE A 279 -1.41 -24.67 53.08
CA ILE A 279 -1.05 -25.29 54.34
C ILE A 279 -1.77 -24.59 55.50
N GLU A 280 -1.97 -23.27 55.37
CA GLU A 280 -2.66 -22.43 56.35
C GLU A 280 -4.14 -22.24 56.05
N SER A 281 -4.68 -22.86 54.98
CA SER A 281 -6.11 -22.72 54.68
C SER A 281 -6.93 -23.72 55.48
N ASP A 282 -7.94 -23.24 56.21
CA ASP A 282 -8.92 -24.06 56.96
C ASP A 282 -9.86 -24.89 56.05
N GLU A 283 -9.47 -25.17 54.81
CA GLU A 283 -10.28 -25.94 53.90
C GLU A 283 -10.20 -27.43 54.24
N ILE A 284 -11.29 -27.92 54.86
CA ILE A 284 -11.52 -29.29 55.35
C ILE A 284 -11.09 -30.42 54.39
N LYS A 285 -11.03 -30.15 53.08
CA LYS A 285 -10.67 -31.14 52.06
C LYS A 285 -9.17 -31.20 51.72
N ILE A 286 -8.39 -30.16 52.00
CA ILE A 286 -6.96 -30.09 51.66
C ILE A 286 -6.11 -30.74 52.75
N GLU A 287 -6.43 -30.49 54.01
CA GLU A 287 -5.66 -30.98 55.16
C GLU A 287 -5.42 -32.50 55.14
N PRO A 288 -6.42 -33.37 54.88
CA PRO A 288 -6.20 -34.81 54.81
C PRO A 288 -5.24 -35.23 53.69
N LEU A 289 -5.27 -34.50 52.57
CA LEU A 289 -4.42 -34.76 51.40
C LEU A 289 -2.98 -34.30 51.65
N LEU A 290 -2.77 -33.19 52.36
CA LEU A 290 -1.44 -32.76 52.82
C LEU A 290 -0.84 -33.75 53.82
N LEU A 291 -1.66 -34.29 54.72
CA LEU A 291 -1.23 -35.29 55.70
C LEU A 291 -0.87 -36.62 55.01
N GLU A 292 -1.69 -37.05 54.04
CA GLU A 292 -1.41 -38.20 53.17
C GLU A 292 -0.08 -37.98 52.43
N LEU A 293 0.09 -36.82 51.79
CA LEU A 293 1.29 -36.45 51.04
C LEU A 293 2.55 -36.48 51.91
N LYS A 294 2.49 -35.88 53.11
CA LYS A 294 3.58 -35.86 54.08
C LYS A 294 3.96 -37.29 54.52
N SER A 295 2.97 -38.12 54.85
CA SER A 295 3.24 -39.52 55.23
C SER A 295 3.88 -40.33 54.10
N LYS A 296 3.49 -40.10 52.84
CA LYS A 296 4.10 -40.77 51.69
C LYS A 296 5.53 -40.26 51.41
N PHE A 297 5.80 -38.98 51.68
CA PHE A 297 7.14 -38.38 51.58
C PHE A 297 8.09 -38.98 52.61
N GLU A 298 7.67 -38.99 53.89
CA GLU A 298 8.45 -39.52 55.01
C GLU A 298 8.79 -41.00 54.84
N LYS A 299 7.97 -41.78 54.12
CA LYS A 299 8.22 -43.20 53.81
C LYS A 299 9.07 -43.40 52.54
N ASN A 300 9.53 -42.32 51.90
CA ASN A 300 10.24 -42.29 50.61
C ASN A 300 9.60 -43.13 49.49
N LYS A 301 8.27 -43.18 49.44
CA LYS A 301 7.56 -43.99 48.44
C LYS A 301 7.29 -43.17 47.18
N LYS A 302 8.30 -42.97 46.33
CA LYS A 302 8.25 -42.09 45.14
C LYS A 302 6.95 -42.22 44.32
N LYS A 303 6.53 -43.46 44.00
CA LYS A 303 5.30 -43.73 43.22
C LYS A 303 4.02 -43.35 43.97
N GLU A 304 3.94 -43.66 45.27
CA GLU A 304 2.76 -43.34 46.10
C GLU A 304 2.70 -41.83 46.41
N PHE A 305 3.84 -41.20 46.64
CA PHE A 305 3.97 -39.75 46.81
C PHE A 305 3.51 -39.00 45.56
N LYS A 306 3.94 -39.44 44.37
CA LYS A 306 3.49 -38.88 43.09
C LYS A 306 1.96 -38.97 42.95
N ALA A 307 1.37 -40.10 43.29
CA ALA A 307 -0.08 -40.28 43.24
C ALA A 307 -0.82 -39.36 44.24
N ALA A 308 -0.32 -39.25 45.47
CA ALA A 308 -0.86 -38.35 46.49
C ALA A 308 -0.74 -36.87 46.08
N LEU A 309 0.37 -36.48 45.45
CA LEU A 309 0.59 -35.12 44.98
C LEU A 309 -0.37 -34.75 43.85
N LEU A 310 -0.56 -35.64 42.88
CA LEU A 310 -1.53 -35.43 41.79
C LEU A 310 -2.95 -35.28 42.33
N LYS A 311 -3.31 -36.06 43.36
CA LYS A 311 -4.60 -35.99 44.04
C LYS A 311 -4.79 -34.65 44.77
N LEU A 312 -3.79 -34.22 45.56
CA LEU A 312 -3.77 -32.91 46.21
C LEU A 312 -3.93 -31.78 45.18
N TYR A 313 -3.16 -31.84 44.10
CA TYR A 313 -3.21 -30.82 43.04
C TYR A 313 -4.56 -30.77 42.34
N SER A 314 -5.19 -31.93 42.09
CA SER A 314 -6.52 -31.99 41.49
C SER A 314 -7.59 -31.35 42.37
N GLU A 315 -7.50 -31.52 43.70
CA GLU A 315 -8.43 -30.91 44.65
C GLU A 315 -8.18 -29.42 44.80
N ILE A 316 -6.91 -28.98 44.83
CA ILE A 316 -6.55 -27.55 44.80
C ILE A 316 -7.11 -26.88 43.54
N LEU A 317 -6.93 -27.50 42.36
CA LEU A 317 -7.52 -26.99 41.12
C LEU A 317 -9.05 -26.93 41.21
N ARG A 318 -9.70 -27.94 41.80
CA ARG A 318 -11.16 -27.96 42.00
C ARG A 318 -11.61 -26.79 42.89
N LEU A 319 -10.88 -26.49 43.94
CA LEU A 319 -11.19 -25.41 44.87
C LEU A 319 -10.90 -24.02 44.28
N GLU A 320 -9.80 -23.88 43.53
CA GLU A 320 -9.51 -22.64 42.79
C GLU A 320 -10.52 -22.38 41.67
N SER A 321 -10.95 -23.41 40.93
CA SER A 321 -11.96 -23.30 39.87
C SER A 321 -13.37 -22.98 40.40
N ILE A 322 -13.68 -23.37 41.64
CA ILE A 322 -14.91 -22.94 42.34
C ILE A 322 -14.81 -21.47 42.77
N LYS A 323 -13.62 -20.99 43.16
CA LYS A 323 -13.42 -19.61 43.66
C LYS A 323 -13.09 -18.57 42.58
N GLN A 324 -12.54 -18.99 41.44
CA GLN A 324 -12.15 -18.09 40.37
C GLN A 324 -12.93 -18.45 39.11
N GLN A 325 -13.79 -17.54 38.63
CA GLN A 325 -14.21 -17.59 37.23
C GLN A 325 -12.94 -17.73 36.38
N PRO A 326 -12.87 -18.70 35.44
CA PRO A 326 -11.65 -18.98 34.70
C PRO A 326 -11.19 -17.68 34.07
N LYS A 327 -10.09 -17.12 34.59
CA LYS A 327 -9.62 -15.80 34.15
C LYS A 327 -9.10 -15.99 32.73
N VAL A 328 -9.95 -15.65 31.77
CA VAL A 328 -9.63 -15.75 30.35
C VAL A 328 -8.40 -14.88 30.08
N VAL A 329 -7.36 -15.50 29.55
CA VAL A 329 -6.15 -14.82 29.12
C VAL A 329 -6.13 -14.78 27.60
N SER A 330 -5.88 -13.60 27.02
CA SER A 330 -5.60 -13.47 25.60
C SER A 330 -4.10 -13.68 25.37
N LEU A 331 -3.76 -14.43 24.33
CA LEU A 331 -2.37 -14.62 23.91
C LEU A 331 -1.97 -13.56 22.89
N LYS A 332 -0.67 -13.26 22.82
CA LYS A 332 -0.11 -12.32 21.85
C LYS A 332 1.29 -12.74 21.40
N ILE A 333 1.68 -12.35 20.19
CA ILE A 333 3.01 -12.56 19.62
C ILE A 333 3.52 -11.27 18.96
N ASN A 334 4.83 -11.02 19.00
CA ASN A 334 5.41 -9.92 18.21
C ASN A 334 5.51 -10.35 16.75
N LEU A 335 5.12 -9.49 15.82
CA LEU A 335 5.23 -9.77 14.39
C LEU A 335 6.69 -10.00 13.96
N SER A 336 7.66 -9.30 14.56
CA SER A 336 9.08 -9.54 14.29
C SER A 336 9.58 -10.91 14.75
N ASP A 337 8.90 -11.56 15.70
CA ASP A 337 9.26 -12.91 16.16
C ASP A 337 8.68 -13.97 15.24
N VAL A 338 7.66 -13.61 14.45
CA VAL A 338 7.07 -14.46 13.42
C VAL A 338 7.83 -14.33 12.10
N ILE A 339 7.99 -13.10 11.61
CA ILE A 339 8.55 -12.84 10.28
C ILE A 339 9.82 -12.01 10.34
N ARG A 340 10.75 -12.31 9.43
CA ARG A 340 11.87 -11.43 9.08
C ARG A 340 11.59 -10.82 7.72
N TYR A 341 11.36 -9.51 7.68
CA TYR A 341 11.19 -8.75 6.44
C TYR A 341 12.52 -8.11 6.03
N VAL A 342 13.09 -8.55 4.92
CA VAL A 342 14.35 -8.03 4.38
C VAL A 342 14.06 -7.20 3.13
N LYS A 343 14.04 -5.87 3.28
CA LYS A 343 13.88 -4.94 2.14
C LYS A 343 15.10 -5.06 1.22
N LYS A 344 14.87 -5.21 -0.08
CA LYS A 344 15.93 -5.05 -1.09
C LYS A 344 16.08 -3.55 -1.33
N VAL A 345 17.22 -2.99 -0.95
CA VAL A 345 17.53 -1.58 -1.20
C VAL A 345 18.07 -1.49 -2.61
N ASP A 346 17.30 -0.86 -3.50
CA ASP A 346 17.73 -0.51 -4.85
C ASP A 346 17.81 1.02 -4.94
N VAL A 347 18.77 1.53 -5.69
CA VAL A 347 19.15 2.96 -5.75
C VAL A 347 18.00 3.82 -6.29
N ASN A 348 17.07 3.22 -7.04
CA ASN A 348 15.87 3.84 -7.57
C ASN A 348 14.58 3.52 -6.76
N ALA A 349 14.69 2.90 -5.58
CA ALA A 349 13.60 2.25 -4.85
C ALA A 349 13.33 2.84 -3.45
N ASN A 350 13.38 4.17 -3.32
CA ASN A 350 13.15 4.82 -2.03
C ASN A 350 11.73 4.59 -1.48
N ASP A 351 10.73 4.39 -2.35
CA ASP A 351 9.38 3.99 -1.98
C ASP A 351 8.86 2.88 -2.89
N VAL A 352 8.91 1.63 -2.41
CA VAL A 352 8.42 0.49 -3.18
C VAL A 352 7.66 -0.48 -2.29
N SER A 353 6.37 -0.24 -2.22
CA SER A 353 5.40 -1.20 -1.70
C SER A 353 5.38 -2.48 -2.56
N PRO A 354 5.28 -3.67 -1.94
CA PRO A 354 4.94 -4.89 -2.66
C PRO A 354 3.61 -4.75 -3.41
N LYS A 355 3.49 -5.43 -4.56
CA LYS A 355 2.22 -5.59 -5.26
C LYS A 355 1.18 -6.25 -4.35
N LYS A 356 -0.10 -6.07 -4.70
CA LYS A 356 -1.23 -6.79 -4.12
C LYS A 356 -1.01 -8.30 -4.26
N GLN A 357 -0.83 -9.01 -3.15
CA GLN A 357 -0.63 -10.46 -3.18
C GLN A 357 -0.90 -11.11 -1.82
N LEU A 358 -1.34 -12.36 -1.85
CA LEU A 358 -1.39 -13.24 -0.70
C LEU A 358 -0.09 -14.04 -0.64
N VAL A 359 0.52 -14.07 0.54
CA VAL A 359 1.72 -14.85 0.83
C VAL A 359 1.35 -15.92 1.84
N LEU A 360 1.62 -17.17 1.48
CA LEU A 360 1.52 -18.32 2.35
C LEU A 360 2.94 -18.78 2.68
N LEU A 361 3.27 -18.84 3.96
CA LEU A 361 4.53 -19.41 4.45
C LEU A 361 4.21 -20.56 5.39
N ASP A 362 5.01 -21.61 5.30
CA ASP A 362 4.88 -22.83 6.09
C ASP A 362 6.26 -23.20 6.65
N SER A 363 6.29 -23.56 7.94
CA SER A 363 7.48 -24.05 8.61
C SER A 363 8.07 -25.33 8.00
N GLU A 364 7.30 -26.13 7.27
CA GLU A 364 7.76 -27.39 6.67
C GLU A 364 8.03 -27.23 5.17
N ALA A 365 7.11 -26.59 4.42
CA ALA A 365 7.18 -26.53 2.96
C ALA A 365 7.87 -25.27 2.41
N GLN A 366 7.48 -24.07 2.88
CA GLN A 366 7.91 -22.81 2.28
C GLN A 366 8.16 -21.73 3.34
N LYS A 367 9.39 -21.69 3.86
CA LYS A 367 9.78 -20.70 4.89
C LYS A 367 10.04 -19.30 4.36
N LYS A 368 10.13 -19.09 3.04
CA LYS A 368 10.44 -17.77 2.47
C LYS A 368 9.74 -17.52 1.14
N THR A 369 9.48 -16.25 0.87
CA THR A 369 9.05 -15.82 -0.47
C THR A 369 9.61 -14.46 -0.83
N LYS A 370 9.74 -14.22 -2.14
CA LYS A 370 10.17 -12.94 -2.71
C LYS A 370 8.93 -12.08 -2.95
N LEU A 371 9.02 -10.82 -2.57
CA LEU A 371 7.99 -9.82 -2.84
C LEU A 371 8.45 -8.95 -4.00
N TYR A 372 7.55 -8.69 -4.93
CA TYR A 372 7.79 -7.91 -6.13
C TYR A 372 6.96 -6.64 -6.14
N LYS A 373 7.45 -5.62 -6.85
CA LYS A 373 6.71 -4.38 -7.13
C LYS A 373 5.49 -4.67 -8.01
N GLU A 374 4.50 -3.79 -7.92
CA GLU A 374 3.45 -3.70 -8.92
C GLU A 374 4.06 -3.39 -10.29
N GLU A 375 3.49 -3.96 -11.35
CA GLU A 375 3.94 -3.69 -12.71
C GLU A 375 3.80 -2.20 -13.01
N SER A 376 4.82 -1.59 -13.64
CA SER A 376 4.75 -0.19 -14.05
C SER A 376 3.53 0.11 -14.93
N THR A 377 3.09 -0.90 -15.69
CA THR A 377 1.89 -0.85 -16.54
C THR A 377 0.60 -0.65 -15.76
N ARG A 378 0.55 -1.03 -14.48
CA ARG A 378 -0.61 -0.88 -13.59
C ARG A 378 -0.57 0.38 -12.74
N LEU A 379 0.43 1.25 -12.94
CA LEU A 379 0.58 2.44 -12.11
C LEU A 379 -0.54 3.45 -12.32
N PHE A 380 -1.11 3.52 -13.53
CA PHE A 380 -2.18 4.46 -13.87
C PHE A 380 -3.40 3.68 -14.34
N GLU A 381 -4.47 3.78 -13.56
CA GLU A 381 -5.79 3.26 -13.88
C GLU A 381 -6.59 4.41 -14.51
N ALA A 382 -7.13 4.17 -15.70
CA ALA A 382 -8.11 5.05 -16.32
C ALA A 382 -9.49 4.41 -16.14
N ILE A 383 -10.46 5.20 -15.70
CA ILE A 383 -11.86 4.81 -15.57
C ILE A 383 -12.65 5.64 -16.56
N VAL A 384 -13.36 4.98 -17.47
CA VAL A 384 -14.22 5.65 -18.45
C VAL A 384 -15.66 5.41 -18.03
N TYR A 385 -16.37 6.50 -17.76
CA TYR A 385 -17.78 6.57 -17.41
C TYR A 385 -18.61 7.04 -18.60
N THR A 386 -19.80 6.49 -18.73
CA THR A 386 -20.87 6.98 -19.59
C THR A 386 -22.05 7.38 -18.70
N ASP A 387 -22.58 8.58 -18.87
CA ASP A 387 -23.77 9.04 -18.13
C ASP A 387 -25.06 8.61 -18.87
N PHE A 388 -25.92 7.85 -18.18
CA PHE A 388 -27.19 7.43 -18.73
C PHE A 388 -28.21 8.56 -18.81
N LEU A 389 -28.15 9.56 -17.92
CA LEU A 389 -29.13 10.65 -17.98
C LEU A 389 -28.94 11.51 -19.23
N SER A 390 -27.69 11.82 -19.60
CA SER A 390 -27.36 12.47 -20.88
C SER A 390 -27.64 11.63 -22.13
N LEU A 391 -27.75 10.30 -22.01
CA LEU A 391 -28.12 9.45 -23.13
C LEU A 391 -29.62 9.55 -23.48
N PHE A 392 -30.46 9.90 -22.50
CA PHE A 392 -31.90 10.04 -22.69
C PHE A 392 -32.33 11.49 -22.88
N ASP A 393 -31.52 12.44 -22.42
CA ASP A 393 -31.76 13.87 -22.53
C ASP A 393 -30.58 14.54 -23.26
N GLU A 394 -30.78 14.81 -24.55
CA GLU A 394 -29.77 15.46 -25.42
C GLU A 394 -29.47 16.90 -24.98
N GLU A 395 -30.31 17.54 -24.18
CA GLU A 395 -30.08 18.89 -23.67
C GLU A 395 -29.15 18.88 -22.44
N ASN A 396 -28.93 17.72 -21.82
CA ASN A 396 -28.16 17.61 -20.59
C ASN A 396 -26.63 17.68 -20.84
N PRO A 397 -25.93 18.70 -20.31
CA PRO A 397 -24.52 18.95 -20.61
C PRO A 397 -23.53 18.14 -19.75
N ASN A 398 -23.99 17.15 -18.95
CA ASN A 398 -23.16 16.33 -18.06
C ASN A 398 -21.97 15.59 -18.72
N GLY A 399 -21.87 15.62 -20.05
CA GLY A 399 -20.83 15.00 -20.84
C GLY A 399 -21.11 13.52 -21.01
N LEU A 400 -21.31 13.09 -22.25
CA LEU A 400 -21.65 11.71 -22.58
C LEU A 400 -20.61 10.72 -22.06
N VAL A 401 -19.33 11.11 -22.10
CA VAL A 401 -18.20 10.26 -21.68
C VAL A 401 -17.26 11.06 -20.79
N GLN A 402 -16.98 10.52 -19.61
CA GLN A 402 -16.01 11.07 -18.65
C GLN A 402 -14.89 10.08 -18.40
N THR A 403 -13.65 10.50 -18.61
CA THR A 403 -12.45 9.71 -18.29
C THR A 403 -11.79 10.28 -17.05
N GLU A 404 -11.63 9.45 -16.02
CA GLU A 404 -10.91 9.76 -14.80
C GLU A 404 -9.61 8.94 -14.75
N VAL A 405 -8.48 9.59 -14.52
CA VAL A 405 -7.19 8.96 -14.27
C VAL A 405 -6.74 9.36 -12.88
N ASN A 406 -6.45 8.38 -12.04
CA ASN A 406 -6.00 8.62 -10.67
C ASN A 406 -4.68 7.91 -10.38
N LYS A 407 -3.83 8.57 -9.58
CA LYS A 407 -2.61 7.98 -9.05
C LYS A 407 -2.48 8.25 -7.56
N ARG A 408 -2.49 7.17 -6.78
CA ARG A 408 -2.23 7.22 -5.33
C ARG A 408 -0.74 7.23 -5.01
N PHE A 409 -0.34 8.16 -4.15
CA PHE A 409 0.97 8.24 -3.53
C PHE A 409 0.84 8.05 -2.03
N ASN A 410 1.44 6.98 -1.50
CA ASN A 410 1.41 6.71 -0.07
C ASN A 410 2.44 7.59 0.66
N ILE A 411 2.00 8.41 1.61
CA ILE A 411 2.87 9.34 2.35
C ILE A 411 3.22 8.74 3.72
N ASN A 412 2.20 8.48 4.54
CA ASN A 412 2.36 7.99 5.90
C ASN A 412 1.43 6.80 6.18
N THR A 413 1.93 5.60 5.91
CA THR A 413 1.17 4.35 6.16
C THR A 413 1.14 3.95 7.65
N ARG A 414 1.40 4.86 8.60
CA ARG A 414 1.35 4.55 10.04
C ARG A 414 -0.10 4.60 10.54
N ARG A 415 -0.47 3.57 11.31
CA ARG A 415 -1.75 3.51 12.03
C ARG A 415 -1.54 3.39 13.54
N LYS A 416 -2.51 3.85 14.32
CA LYS A 416 -2.55 3.74 15.78
C LYS A 416 -3.88 3.09 16.17
N GLY A 417 -3.81 2.09 17.02
CA GLY A 417 -5.01 1.49 17.61
C GLY A 417 -5.71 2.46 18.57
N LEU A 418 -7.04 2.47 18.55
CA LEU A 418 -7.87 3.42 19.31
C LEU A 418 -8.16 3.00 20.76
N ASN A 419 -7.60 1.88 21.24
CA ASN A 419 -7.88 1.30 22.56
C ASN A 419 -7.72 2.26 23.76
N LYS A 420 -7.05 3.42 23.59
CA LYS A 420 -6.91 4.46 24.64
C LYS A 420 -7.85 5.66 24.47
N TRP A 421 -8.40 5.88 23.28
CA TRP A 421 -9.23 7.05 22.93
C TRP A 421 -10.73 6.76 22.98
N ALA A 422 -11.11 5.49 23.15
CA ALA A 422 -12.50 5.06 23.31
C ALA A 422 -13.26 5.74 24.47
N GLY A 423 -12.56 6.39 25.41
CA GLY A 423 -13.18 7.18 26.49
C GLY A 423 -13.35 8.67 26.20
N ILE A 424 -12.77 9.21 25.11
CA ILE A 424 -12.80 10.66 24.79
C ILE A 424 -13.84 10.96 23.71
N ILE A 425 -14.11 10.00 22.82
CA ILE A 425 -15.07 10.15 21.74
C ILE A 425 -16.46 9.74 22.26
N PRO A 426 -17.50 10.60 22.13
CA PRO A 426 -18.85 10.29 22.60
C PRO A 426 -19.35 8.95 22.08
N PRO A 427 -20.12 8.16 22.87
CA PRO A 427 -20.60 6.83 22.50
C PRO A 427 -21.53 6.81 21.27
N PHE A 428 -22.04 7.96 20.84
CA PHE A 428 -22.88 8.12 19.64
C PHE A 428 -22.07 8.41 18.36
N PHE A 429 -20.77 8.68 18.50
CA PHE A 429 -19.82 8.78 17.39
C PHE A 429 -19.20 7.39 17.13
N PRO A 430 -18.65 7.09 15.93
CA PRO A 430 -18.17 5.76 15.51
C PRO A 430 -17.03 5.12 16.34
N GLY A 431 -16.75 5.55 17.57
CA GLY A 431 -15.76 4.96 18.47
C GLY A 431 -15.96 3.46 18.76
N LEU A 432 -17.18 2.92 18.61
CA LEU A 432 -17.45 1.47 18.73
C LEU A 432 -17.07 0.68 17.48
N ILE A 433 -16.96 1.34 16.33
CA ILE A 433 -16.71 0.70 15.04
C ILE A 433 -15.36 1.07 14.45
N ILE A 434 -14.45 1.72 15.17
CA ILE A 434 -13.11 2.09 14.67
C ILE A 434 -12.03 1.38 15.48
N GLU A 435 -11.17 0.63 14.79
CA GLU A 435 -10.07 -0.12 15.40
C GLU A 435 -8.73 0.61 15.21
N GLY A 436 -8.55 1.27 14.06
CA GLY A 436 -7.33 1.97 13.70
C GLY A 436 -7.58 3.36 13.13
N VAL A 437 -6.71 4.31 13.49
CA VAL A 437 -6.66 5.65 12.88
C VAL A 437 -5.28 5.90 12.28
N GLY A 438 -5.24 6.54 11.11
CA GLY A 438 -4.03 7.17 10.60
C GLY A 438 -4.30 8.56 10.03
N PHE A 439 -3.22 9.29 9.79
CA PHE A 439 -3.23 10.68 9.36
C PHE A 439 -2.28 10.86 8.18
N PHE A 440 -2.67 11.66 7.19
CA PHE A 440 -1.85 11.96 6.01
C PHE A 440 -1.39 10.69 5.30
N GLN A 441 -2.29 9.71 5.14
CA GLN A 441 -1.86 8.39 4.67
C GLN A 441 -1.43 8.39 3.21
N TYR A 442 -2.16 9.12 2.38
CA TYR A 442 -1.91 9.17 0.94
C TYR A 442 -2.34 10.51 0.34
N PHE A 443 -1.81 10.79 -0.84
CA PHE A 443 -2.24 11.84 -1.75
C PHE A 443 -2.62 11.20 -3.08
N ASP A 444 -3.84 11.46 -3.56
CA ASP A 444 -4.34 10.98 -4.83
C ASP A 444 -4.24 12.12 -5.85
N ALA A 445 -3.33 12.00 -6.82
CA ALA A 445 -3.30 12.89 -7.99
C ALA A 445 -4.40 12.48 -8.97
N GLN A 446 -5.13 13.45 -9.50
CA GLN A 446 -6.33 13.21 -10.30
C GLN A 446 -6.32 14.03 -11.58
N LEU A 447 -6.76 13.40 -12.67
CA LEU A 447 -7.07 14.02 -13.95
C LEU A 447 -8.45 13.54 -14.38
N GLN A 448 -9.34 14.47 -14.66
CA GLN A 448 -10.66 14.23 -15.22
C GLN A 448 -10.72 14.90 -16.59
N VAL A 449 -11.25 14.19 -17.59
CA VAL A 449 -11.55 14.73 -18.91
C VAL A 449 -12.97 14.33 -19.28
N SER A 450 -13.80 15.32 -19.55
CA SER A 450 -15.20 15.15 -19.95
C SER A 450 -15.35 15.49 -21.42
N LYS A 451 -15.98 14.59 -22.17
CA LYS A 451 -16.39 14.83 -23.56
C LYS A 451 -17.82 15.32 -23.55
N ILE A 452 -17.99 16.62 -23.79
CA ILE A 452 -19.28 17.27 -23.98
C ILE A 452 -19.57 17.38 -25.49
N GLU A 453 -20.84 17.23 -25.87
CA GLU A 453 -21.27 17.31 -27.27
C GLU A 453 -21.12 18.72 -27.84
N LYS A 454 -21.03 18.85 -29.16
CA LYS A 454 -20.68 20.14 -29.79
C LYS A 454 -21.72 21.23 -29.51
N ASN A 455 -22.99 20.87 -29.54
CA ASN A 455 -24.15 21.71 -29.22
C ASN A 455 -24.13 22.21 -27.77
N ASN A 456 -23.72 21.37 -26.82
CA ASN A 456 -23.76 21.71 -25.38
C ASN A 456 -22.37 22.05 -24.81
N LYS A 457 -21.38 22.26 -25.67
CA LYS A 457 -19.98 22.43 -25.23
C LYS A 457 -19.76 23.72 -24.45
N PHE A 458 -20.53 24.75 -24.77
CA PHE A 458 -20.39 26.07 -24.22
C PHE A 458 -21.69 26.44 -23.50
N LEU A 459 -21.57 26.74 -22.22
CA LEU A 459 -22.68 27.21 -21.40
C LEU A 459 -23.17 28.56 -21.91
N GLU A 460 -24.47 28.69 -22.15
CA GLU A 460 -25.12 29.96 -22.45
C GLU A 460 -25.45 30.72 -21.16
N ALA A 461 -25.48 32.04 -21.22
CA ALA A 461 -25.84 32.86 -20.07
C ALA A 461 -27.33 32.73 -19.76
N GLU A 462 -27.65 32.56 -18.48
CA GLU A 462 -29.03 32.48 -17.99
C GLU A 462 -29.56 33.88 -17.68
N THR A 463 -30.87 34.08 -17.83
CA THR A 463 -31.57 35.31 -17.40
C THR A 463 -32.64 34.95 -16.39
N GLY A 464 -32.58 35.56 -15.21
CA GLY A 464 -33.52 35.32 -14.12
C GLY A 464 -34.27 36.59 -13.71
N MET A 465 -35.13 36.46 -12.70
CA MET A 465 -35.87 37.57 -12.10
C MET A 465 -35.12 38.12 -10.88
N LEU A 466 -35.07 39.44 -10.71
CA LEU A 466 -34.58 40.11 -9.50
C LEU A 466 -35.74 40.85 -8.85
N LEU A 467 -35.78 40.88 -7.51
CA LEU A 467 -36.66 41.80 -6.81
C LEU A 467 -35.93 43.14 -6.62
N ASN A 468 -36.57 44.24 -6.99
CA ASN A 468 -36.09 45.56 -6.63
C ASN A 468 -36.42 45.88 -5.14
N GLU A 469 -35.93 47.01 -4.64
CA GLU A 469 -36.14 47.45 -3.24
C GLU A 469 -37.64 47.55 -2.85
N ASN A 470 -38.53 47.65 -3.83
CA ASN A 470 -39.98 47.73 -3.64
C ASN A 470 -40.68 46.36 -3.79
N GLY A 471 -39.95 45.26 -3.94
CA GLY A 471 -40.49 43.92 -4.15
C GLY A 471 -41.10 43.69 -5.54
N ILE A 472 -40.79 44.52 -6.53
CA ILE A 472 -41.23 44.36 -7.92
C ILE A 472 -40.18 43.53 -8.67
N VAL A 473 -40.67 42.57 -9.46
CA VAL A 473 -39.85 41.72 -10.34
C VAL A 473 -39.29 42.54 -11.52
N VAL A 474 -37.98 42.55 -11.67
CA VAL A 474 -37.23 43.14 -12.80
C VAL A 474 -36.36 42.05 -13.41
N THR A 475 -36.16 42.07 -14.73
CA THR A 475 -35.25 41.12 -15.39
C THR A 475 -33.81 41.40 -14.96
N SER A 476 -33.08 40.34 -14.61
CA SER A 476 -31.66 40.40 -14.28
C SER A 476 -30.77 40.56 -15.51
N ASN A 477 -29.56 41.07 -15.28
CA ASN A 477 -28.50 40.96 -16.27
C ASN A 477 -28.14 39.48 -16.49
N PRO A 478 -27.74 39.07 -17.71
CA PRO A 478 -27.32 37.70 -17.96
C PRO A 478 -26.18 37.26 -17.03
N PHE A 479 -26.28 36.05 -16.48
CA PHE A 479 -25.33 35.51 -15.51
C PHE A 479 -25.05 34.02 -15.75
N PHE A 480 -24.09 33.47 -15.02
CA PHE A 480 -23.80 32.04 -14.98
C PHE A 480 -23.84 31.55 -13.54
N THR A 481 -24.34 30.34 -13.33
CA THR A 481 -24.26 29.71 -12.01
C THR A 481 -22.94 28.93 -11.86
N PRO A 482 -22.35 28.88 -10.67
CA PRO A 482 -21.22 27.99 -10.36
C PRO A 482 -21.53 26.52 -10.69
N LEU A 483 -22.77 26.10 -10.44
CA LEU A 483 -23.24 24.75 -10.72
C LEU A 483 -23.23 24.43 -12.22
N SER A 484 -23.79 25.31 -13.06
CA SER A 484 -23.81 25.17 -14.53
C SER A 484 -22.39 25.16 -15.10
N LEU A 485 -21.47 25.97 -14.57
CA LEU A 485 -20.07 25.99 -14.99
C LEU A 485 -19.31 24.72 -14.58
N LEU A 486 -19.60 24.15 -13.41
CA LEU A 486 -19.06 22.86 -13.00
C LEU A 486 -19.54 21.74 -13.94
N GLN A 487 -20.81 21.77 -14.33
CA GLN A 487 -21.42 20.81 -15.26
C GLN A 487 -20.73 20.85 -16.63
N HIS A 488 -20.37 22.04 -17.12
CA HIS A 488 -19.68 22.27 -18.40
C HIS A 488 -18.15 22.15 -18.33
N ARG A 489 -17.62 21.51 -17.29
CA ARG A 489 -16.17 21.37 -17.10
C ARG A 489 -15.58 20.32 -18.05
N ASN A 490 -14.71 20.76 -18.96
CA ASN A 490 -14.06 19.92 -19.97
C ASN A 490 -12.94 19.05 -19.39
N TYR A 491 -12.14 19.61 -18.48
CA TYR A 491 -11.15 18.85 -17.73
C TYR A 491 -10.95 19.43 -16.35
N ALA A 492 -10.43 18.60 -15.45
CA ALA A 492 -9.94 19.01 -14.15
C ALA A 492 -8.66 18.25 -13.81
N ILE A 493 -7.68 18.92 -13.21
CA ILE A 493 -6.44 18.32 -12.73
C ILE A 493 -6.15 18.82 -11.32
N GLY A 494 -5.69 17.93 -10.44
CA GLY A 494 -5.30 18.33 -9.09
C GLY A 494 -5.01 17.13 -8.22
N GLY A 495 -5.34 17.23 -6.93
CA GLY A 495 -5.22 16.10 -6.04
C GLY A 495 -5.90 16.25 -4.69
N ILE A 496 -6.09 15.10 -4.05
CA ILE A 496 -6.82 14.94 -2.80
C ILE A 496 -5.89 14.30 -1.77
N LEU A 497 -5.69 15.00 -0.66
CA LEU A 497 -4.92 14.52 0.48
C LEU A 497 -5.83 13.86 1.51
N ASN A 498 -5.50 12.63 1.91
CA ASN A 498 -6.17 11.98 3.03
C ASN A 498 -5.72 12.61 4.35
N ILE A 499 -6.58 13.38 5.00
CA ILE A 499 -6.25 14.02 6.28
C ILE A 499 -6.35 12.99 7.41
N ILE A 500 -7.47 12.27 7.47
CA ILE A 500 -7.74 11.24 8.48
C ILE A 500 -8.27 9.98 7.78
N ASN A 501 -7.81 8.82 8.20
CA ASN A 501 -8.38 7.53 7.83
C ASN A 501 -8.71 6.75 9.11
N MET A 502 -9.91 6.19 9.15
CA MET A 502 -10.43 5.34 10.21
C MET A 502 -10.77 3.97 9.60
N GLU A 503 -10.28 2.89 10.19
CA GLU A 503 -10.54 1.53 9.70
C GLU A 503 -11.13 0.64 10.78
N ASN A 504 -11.89 -0.37 10.33
CA ASN A 504 -12.25 -1.54 11.10
C ASN A 504 -12.21 -2.76 10.19
N GLN A 505 -11.25 -3.63 10.44
CA GLN A 505 -10.99 -4.77 9.58
C GLN A 505 -12.07 -5.84 9.74
N ASN A 506 -12.58 -6.01 10.96
CA ASN A 506 -13.63 -6.98 11.26
C ASN A 506 -14.96 -6.62 10.59
N ALA A 507 -15.30 -5.33 10.56
CA ALA A 507 -16.48 -4.81 9.84
C ALA A 507 -16.24 -4.60 8.35
N LYS A 508 -15.00 -4.79 7.86
CA LYS A 508 -14.56 -4.47 6.49
C LYS A 508 -14.96 -3.06 6.06
N LEU A 509 -14.76 -2.12 6.98
CA LEU A 509 -15.19 -0.74 6.85
C LEU A 509 -13.99 0.21 6.87
N ASN A 510 -13.98 1.16 5.95
CA ASN A 510 -13.06 2.29 5.97
C ASN A 510 -13.82 3.61 5.89
N MET A 511 -13.35 4.61 6.62
CA MET A 511 -13.87 5.96 6.61
C MET A 511 -12.72 6.94 6.38
N TYR A 512 -12.90 7.88 5.46
CA TYR A 512 -11.87 8.84 5.06
C TYR A 512 -12.39 10.26 5.21
N PHE A 513 -11.56 11.13 5.76
CA PHE A 513 -11.74 12.58 5.68
C PHE A 513 -10.60 13.13 4.84
N ASN A 514 -10.93 13.67 3.67
CA ASN A 514 -9.96 14.14 2.70
C ASN A 514 -10.21 15.61 2.35
N ALA A 515 -9.16 16.29 1.91
CA ALA A 515 -9.23 17.65 1.42
C ALA A 515 -8.27 17.81 0.24
N GLY A 516 -8.58 18.68 -0.72
CA GLY A 516 -7.80 18.79 -1.93
C GLY A 516 -7.95 20.10 -2.66
N PHE A 517 -7.48 20.09 -3.90
CA PHE A 517 -7.72 21.15 -4.87
C PHE A 517 -7.83 20.55 -6.27
N LEU A 518 -8.66 21.14 -7.12
CA LEU A 518 -8.77 20.81 -8.54
C LEU A 518 -8.75 22.11 -9.34
N PHE A 519 -7.90 22.17 -10.35
CA PHE A 519 -7.89 23.22 -11.36
C PHE A 519 -8.63 22.70 -12.59
N GLY A 520 -9.71 23.36 -12.98
CA GLY A 520 -10.54 22.96 -14.09
C GLY A 520 -10.69 24.03 -15.17
N ARG A 521 -11.28 23.62 -16.29
CA ARG A 521 -11.58 24.50 -17.41
C ARG A 521 -12.97 24.23 -17.94
N SER A 522 -13.81 25.27 -18.00
CA SER A 522 -15.19 25.20 -18.48
C SER A 522 -15.37 26.06 -19.72
N GLY A 523 -16.30 25.68 -20.60
CA GLY A 523 -16.64 26.46 -21.80
C GLY A 523 -17.90 27.29 -21.56
N PHE A 524 -17.92 28.54 -22.03
CA PHE A 524 -19.09 29.42 -21.97
C PHE A 524 -19.18 30.33 -23.20
N VAL A 525 -20.36 30.89 -23.45
CA VAL A 525 -20.61 31.90 -24.49
C VAL A 525 -20.61 33.29 -23.84
N PRO A 526 -19.72 34.22 -24.23
CA PRO A 526 -19.71 35.57 -23.65
C PRO A 526 -21.04 36.31 -23.85
N VAL A 527 -21.45 37.07 -22.84
CA VAL A 527 -22.68 37.87 -22.87
C VAL A 527 -22.62 38.88 -24.03
N GLY A 528 -23.69 38.94 -24.84
CA GLY A 528 -23.80 39.88 -25.96
C GLY A 528 -23.29 39.36 -27.31
N VAL A 529 -22.76 38.14 -27.38
CA VAL A 529 -22.45 37.45 -28.64
C VAL A 529 -23.71 36.71 -29.12
N ALA A 530 -24.17 37.00 -30.34
CA ALA A 530 -25.36 36.34 -30.88
C ALA A 530 -25.14 34.83 -31.06
N ASN A 531 -26.06 34.02 -30.54
CA ASN A 531 -26.06 32.56 -30.71
C ASN A 531 -26.38 32.18 -32.16
N ASN A 532 -25.35 32.16 -33.01
CA ASN A 532 -25.41 31.41 -34.25
C ASN A 532 -24.78 30.02 -34.00
N PRO A 533 -25.57 28.93 -33.91
CA PRO A 533 -25.08 27.59 -33.56
C PRO A 533 -24.01 27.05 -34.54
N ASP A 534 -23.89 27.65 -35.73
CA ASP A 534 -22.87 27.29 -36.72
C ASP A 534 -21.55 28.09 -36.56
N ILE A 535 -21.53 29.18 -35.79
CA ILE A 535 -20.41 30.15 -35.70
C ILE A 535 -20.03 30.51 -34.25
N THR A 536 -20.73 30.03 -33.22
CA THR A 536 -20.43 30.43 -31.82
C THR A 536 -19.01 30.02 -31.40
N GLU A 537 -18.10 31.01 -31.43
CA GLU A 537 -16.78 30.94 -30.81
C GLU A 537 -16.95 31.08 -29.30
N GLY A 538 -17.26 29.98 -28.63
CA GLY A 538 -17.26 29.96 -27.17
C GLY A 538 -15.86 30.18 -26.61
N VAL A 539 -15.81 30.79 -25.43
CA VAL A 539 -14.58 31.07 -24.68
C VAL A 539 -14.44 30.03 -23.57
N PHE A 540 -13.23 29.82 -23.08
CA PHE A 540 -13.00 28.95 -21.94
C PHE A 540 -12.53 29.76 -20.74
N VAL A 541 -13.07 29.43 -19.58
CA VAL A 541 -12.70 29.97 -18.27
C VAL A 541 -11.94 28.92 -17.46
N ASN A 542 -10.97 29.36 -16.68
CA ASN A 542 -10.33 28.49 -15.68
C ASN A 542 -11.05 28.61 -14.33
N ASN A 543 -11.23 27.48 -13.66
CA ASN A 543 -11.81 27.42 -12.32
C ASN A 543 -10.90 26.69 -11.34
N ILE A 544 -11.10 27.00 -10.06
CA ILE A 544 -10.50 26.31 -8.92
C ILE A 544 -11.61 25.76 -8.04
N GLU A 545 -11.46 24.50 -7.63
CA GLU A 545 -12.33 23.82 -6.69
C GLU A 545 -11.50 23.37 -5.49
N ILE A 546 -11.95 23.65 -4.27
CA ILE A 546 -11.34 23.20 -3.02
C ILE A 546 -12.32 22.23 -2.33
N PRO A 547 -12.23 20.92 -2.61
CA PRO A 547 -13.09 19.92 -2.00
C PRO A 547 -12.64 19.54 -0.59
N ILE A 548 -13.62 19.35 0.29
CA ILE A 548 -13.54 18.64 1.56
C ILE A 548 -14.51 17.46 1.47
N GLU A 549 -14.02 16.23 1.59
CA GLU A 549 -14.84 15.02 1.42
C GLU A 549 -14.80 14.11 2.64
N TYR A 550 -15.98 13.60 2.99
CA TYR A 550 -16.15 12.49 3.90
C TYR A 550 -16.61 11.26 3.10
N LYS A 551 -15.84 10.18 3.19
CA LYS A 551 -16.09 8.94 2.43
C LYS A 551 -16.23 7.74 3.35
N PHE A 552 -17.35 7.05 3.24
CA PHE A 552 -17.61 5.76 3.86
C PHE A 552 -17.46 4.66 2.81
N HIS A 553 -16.69 3.61 3.09
CA HIS A 553 -16.35 2.56 2.13
C HIS A 553 -16.46 1.18 2.76
N LEU A 554 -17.47 0.43 2.31
CA LEU A 554 -17.79 -0.92 2.78
C LEU A 554 -17.29 -1.96 1.77
N LEU A 555 -16.60 -2.98 2.28
CA LEU A 555 -15.99 -4.05 1.48
C LEU A 555 -16.61 -5.40 1.85
N PRO A 556 -17.90 -5.66 1.54
CA PRO A 556 -18.56 -6.90 1.96
C PRO A 556 -17.84 -8.14 1.41
N GLU A 557 -17.36 -8.06 0.17
CA GLU A 557 -16.61 -9.12 -0.51
C GLU A 557 -15.33 -8.58 -1.16
N LYS A 558 -14.44 -9.49 -1.57
CA LYS A 558 -13.17 -9.12 -2.21
C LYS A 558 -13.35 -8.40 -3.56
N ARG A 559 -14.41 -8.73 -4.30
CA ARG A 559 -14.64 -8.22 -5.66
C ARG A 559 -15.67 -7.11 -5.72
N PHE A 560 -16.41 -6.86 -4.64
CA PHE A 560 -17.53 -5.94 -4.63
C PHE A 560 -17.37 -4.98 -3.47
N SER A 561 -17.49 -3.68 -3.75
CA SER A 561 -17.49 -2.66 -2.72
C SER A 561 -18.50 -1.56 -2.99
N ILE A 562 -18.92 -0.93 -1.90
CA ILE A 562 -19.89 0.16 -1.88
C ILE A 562 -19.20 1.35 -1.22
N SER A 563 -19.23 2.52 -1.84
CA SER A 563 -18.85 3.74 -1.16
C SER A 563 -19.91 4.83 -1.22
N LEU A 564 -20.09 5.51 -0.10
CA LEU A 564 -20.90 6.71 0.05
C LEU A 564 -19.93 7.86 0.29
N THR A 565 -20.01 8.92 -0.51
CA THR A 565 -19.14 10.09 -0.37
C THR A 565 -20.00 11.33 -0.30
N ASP A 566 -19.78 12.16 0.71
CA ASP A 566 -20.32 13.51 0.81
C ASP A 566 -19.17 14.50 0.65
N ARG A 567 -19.27 15.39 -0.32
CA ARG A 567 -18.19 16.30 -0.71
C ARG A 567 -18.72 17.73 -0.74
N LEU A 568 -18.22 18.55 0.17
CA LEU A 568 -18.41 19.99 0.16
C LEU A 568 -17.23 20.65 -0.56
N SER A 569 -17.51 21.36 -1.64
CA SER A 569 -16.51 22.01 -2.48
C SER A 569 -16.76 23.51 -2.53
N TRP A 570 -15.71 24.29 -2.29
CA TRP A 570 -15.70 25.70 -2.65
C TRP A 570 -15.27 25.84 -4.12
N PHE A 571 -16.06 26.51 -4.95
CA PHE A 571 -15.83 26.65 -6.39
C PHE A 571 -15.74 28.13 -6.78
N GLU A 572 -14.65 28.51 -7.44
CA GLU A 572 -14.44 29.88 -7.94
C GLU A 572 -13.87 29.86 -9.37
N ASN A 573 -14.32 30.83 -10.18
CA ASN A 573 -13.71 31.11 -11.47
C ASN A 573 -12.58 32.12 -11.30
N LEU A 574 -11.49 31.91 -12.02
CA LEU A 574 -10.29 32.75 -11.93
C LEU A 574 -10.36 33.97 -12.86
N ASP A 575 -11.29 33.98 -13.81
CA ASP A 575 -11.51 35.13 -14.70
C ASP A 575 -12.58 36.06 -14.09
N ALA A 576 -12.20 37.31 -13.83
CA ALA A 576 -13.01 38.28 -13.08
C ALA A 576 -14.21 38.83 -13.88
N ASP A 577 -14.24 38.63 -15.20
CA ASP A 577 -15.20 39.27 -16.10
C ASP A 577 -16.51 38.46 -16.28
N ILE A 578 -16.68 37.37 -15.53
CA ILE A 578 -17.86 36.50 -15.66
C ILE A 578 -18.88 36.88 -14.58
N PRO A 579 -20.09 37.33 -14.96
CA PRO A 579 -21.14 37.60 -13.99
C PRO A 579 -21.64 36.28 -13.39
N LEU A 580 -21.25 36.01 -12.15
CA LEU A 580 -21.69 34.82 -11.41
C LEU A 580 -22.83 35.16 -10.46
N SER A 581 -23.89 34.36 -10.49
CA SER A 581 -25.00 34.49 -9.55
C SER A 581 -25.62 33.12 -9.29
N SER A 582 -26.41 33.01 -8.23
CA SER A 582 -27.17 31.80 -7.91
C SER A 582 -28.66 32.07 -8.12
N ILE A 583 -29.46 31.00 -8.17
CA ILE A 583 -30.90 31.09 -8.32
C ILE A 583 -31.54 30.44 -7.10
N GLU A 584 -32.46 31.13 -6.43
CA GLU A 584 -33.27 30.63 -5.32
C GLU A 584 -34.72 31.02 -5.57
N ASP A 585 -35.64 30.05 -5.60
CA ASP A 585 -37.06 30.28 -5.90
C ASP A 585 -37.31 31.14 -7.16
N GLN A 586 -36.54 30.88 -8.23
CA GLN A 586 -36.54 31.61 -9.51
C GLN A 586 -36.03 33.06 -9.44
N LEU A 587 -35.57 33.49 -8.27
CA LEU A 587 -34.96 34.80 -8.05
C LEU A 587 -33.44 34.68 -8.10
N VAL A 588 -32.80 35.64 -8.74
CA VAL A 588 -31.34 35.74 -8.77
C VAL A 588 -30.86 36.25 -7.42
N THR A 589 -29.95 35.51 -6.81
CA THR A 589 -29.35 35.82 -5.51
C THR A 589 -27.83 35.99 -5.65
N SER A 590 -27.18 36.39 -4.55
CA SER A 590 -25.72 36.47 -4.52
C SER A 590 -25.09 35.10 -4.81
N GLN A 591 -23.94 35.12 -5.48
CA GLN A 591 -23.20 33.92 -5.84
C GLN A 591 -22.98 32.99 -4.64
N ASN A 592 -23.52 31.76 -4.69
CA ASN A 592 -23.14 30.69 -3.77
C ASN A 592 -21.94 29.91 -4.32
N ARG A 593 -20.81 30.02 -3.64
CA ARG A 593 -19.57 29.33 -4.03
C ARG A 593 -19.47 27.91 -3.48
N TRP A 594 -20.36 27.53 -2.56
CA TRP A 594 -20.34 26.22 -1.93
C TRP A 594 -21.26 25.27 -2.66
N LEU A 595 -20.66 24.25 -3.26
CA LEU A 595 -21.35 23.15 -3.93
C LEU A 595 -21.20 21.91 -3.06
N ASN A 596 -22.29 21.18 -2.84
CA ASN A 596 -22.26 19.89 -2.19
C ASN A 596 -22.52 18.77 -3.19
N SER A 597 -21.83 17.65 -3.02
CA SER A 597 -21.92 16.48 -3.89
C SER A 597 -22.07 15.22 -3.06
N PHE A 598 -23.22 14.57 -3.20
CA PHE A 598 -23.50 13.27 -2.62
C PHE A 598 -23.33 12.18 -3.69
N ASN A 599 -22.43 11.23 -3.43
CA ASN A 599 -22.05 10.18 -4.37
C ASN A 599 -22.27 8.79 -3.78
N ILE A 600 -22.92 7.92 -4.54
CA ILE A 600 -23.03 6.50 -4.27
C ILE A 600 -22.25 5.76 -5.37
N ASP A 601 -21.16 5.10 -5.00
CA ASP A 601 -20.39 4.26 -5.92
C ASP A 601 -20.56 2.78 -5.56
N LEU A 602 -20.82 1.96 -6.57
CA LEU A 602 -20.70 0.51 -6.54
C LEU A 602 -19.59 0.12 -7.50
N ASN A 603 -18.73 -0.81 -7.09
CA ASN A 603 -17.73 -1.37 -7.99
C ASN A 603 -17.73 -2.90 -7.94
N LEU A 604 -17.37 -3.49 -9.08
CA LEU A 604 -17.25 -4.93 -9.26
C LEU A 604 -15.97 -5.27 -10.03
N ASP A 605 -15.02 -5.92 -9.36
CA ASP A 605 -13.81 -6.45 -9.96
C ASP A 605 -14.16 -7.66 -10.84
N THR A 606 -14.20 -7.45 -12.16
CA THR A 606 -14.49 -8.52 -13.13
C THR A 606 -13.28 -9.36 -13.48
N SER A 607 -12.08 -8.79 -13.38
CA SER A 607 -10.81 -9.45 -13.69
C SER A 607 -9.64 -8.84 -12.93
N SER A 608 -8.43 -9.37 -13.13
CA SER A 608 -7.21 -8.79 -12.55
C SER A 608 -6.80 -7.42 -13.15
N THR A 609 -7.49 -6.99 -14.21
CA THR A 609 -7.10 -5.83 -15.04
C THR A 609 -8.21 -4.84 -15.34
N GLY A 610 -9.44 -5.14 -14.93
CA GLY A 610 -10.59 -4.29 -15.21
C GLY A 610 -11.69 -4.47 -14.19
N LYS A 611 -12.40 -3.37 -13.96
CA LYS A 611 -13.47 -3.26 -12.97
C LYS A 611 -14.66 -2.55 -13.60
N LEU A 612 -15.85 -2.91 -13.16
CA LEU A 612 -17.08 -2.20 -13.50
C LEU A 612 -17.45 -1.26 -12.36
N PHE A 613 -18.04 -0.13 -12.72
CA PHE A 613 -18.49 0.89 -11.78
C PHE A 613 -19.92 1.27 -12.12
N LEU A 614 -20.75 1.41 -11.09
CA LEU A 614 -22.01 2.14 -11.17
C LEU A 614 -21.92 3.27 -10.17
N ARG A 615 -22.19 4.49 -10.61
CA ARG A 615 -22.08 5.68 -9.76
C ARG A 615 -23.29 6.57 -9.95
N TYR A 616 -23.93 6.92 -8.84
CA TYR A 616 -24.91 8.00 -8.80
C TYR A 616 -24.27 9.21 -8.13
N LYS A 617 -24.43 10.40 -8.72
CA LYS A 617 -24.01 11.67 -8.14
C LYS A 617 -25.20 12.62 -8.09
N LEU A 618 -25.39 13.29 -6.97
CA LEU A 618 -26.26 14.45 -6.84
C LEU A 618 -25.39 15.63 -6.45
N ILE A 619 -25.39 16.70 -7.24
CA ILE A 619 -24.60 17.91 -7.00
C ILE A 619 -25.58 19.07 -6.88
N HIS A 620 -25.48 19.84 -5.80
CA HIS A 620 -26.38 20.95 -5.51
C HIS A 620 -25.64 22.13 -4.89
N GLU A 621 -26.22 23.32 -4.94
CA GLU A 621 -25.73 24.45 -4.14
C GLU A 621 -26.02 24.19 -2.66
N PHE A 622 -25.07 24.50 -1.77
CA PHE A 622 -25.16 24.11 -0.36
C PHE A 622 -26.40 24.67 0.35
N ASP A 623 -26.74 25.94 0.06
CA ASP A 623 -27.89 26.62 0.65
C ASP A 623 -29.18 26.47 -0.16
N ASN A 624 -29.10 25.90 -1.38
CA ASN A 624 -30.26 25.66 -2.22
C ASN A 624 -30.21 24.27 -2.88
N ILE A 625 -30.79 23.28 -2.19
CA ILE A 625 -30.88 21.91 -2.71
C ILE A 625 -31.76 21.79 -3.96
N ASN A 626 -32.68 22.74 -4.20
CA ASN A 626 -33.52 22.72 -5.40
C ASN A 626 -32.72 23.08 -6.66
N ASN A 627 -31.63 23.85 -6.51
CA ASN A 627 -30.67 24.08 -7.58
C ASN A 627 -29.63 22.93 -7.59
N ASN A 628 -29.95 21.88 -8.34
CA ASN A 628 -29.16 20.67 -8.41
C ASN A 628 -29.15 20.05 -9.80
N PHE A 629 -28.18 19.18 -10.04
CA PHE A 629 -28.24 18.19 -11.12
C PHE A 629 -27.77 16.83 -10.61
N SER A 630 -28.17 15.78 -11.31
CA SER A 630 -27.74 14.42 -11.00
C SER A 630 -27.09 13.75 -12.20
N GLN A 631 -26.29 12.71 -11.93
CA GLN A 631 -25.61 11.88 -12.92
C GLN A 631 -25.78 10.42 -12.54
N LEU A 632 -26.08 9.57 -13.52
CA LEU A 632 -26.10 8.11 -13.33
C LEU A 632 -25.10 7.48 -14.29
N GLN A 633 -23.90 7.24 -13.79
CA GLN A 633 -22.74 6.86 -14.57
C GLN A 633 -22.48 5.36 -14.48
N PHE A 634 -22.28 4.72 -15.63
CA PHE A 634 -21.72 3.37 -15.72
C PHE A 634 -20.30 3.44 -16.26
N GLY A 635 -19.35 2.80 -15.59
CA GLY A 635 -17.95 2.90 -15.95
C GLY A 635 -17.21 1.58 -16.03
N TYR A 636 -16.10 1.60 -16.75
CA TYR A 636 -15.14 0.49 -16.85
C TYR A 636 -13.71 1.02 -16.66
N SER A 637 -12.90 0.31 -15.86
CA SER A 637 -11.48 0.64 -15.71
C SER A 637 -10.55 -0.24 -16.54
N PHE A 638 -9.45 0.38 -16.98
CA PHE A 638 -8.33 -0.30 -17.63
C PHE A 638 -7.00 0.40 -17.32
N TYR A 639 -5.89 -0.30 -17.53
CA TYR A 639 -4.54 0.22 -17.35
C TYR A 639 -3.93 0.61 -18.70
N PHE A 640 -3.80 1.91 -18.99
CA PHE A 640 -3.42 2.37 -20.33
C PHE A 640 -1.93 2.17 -20.68
N LEU A 641 -1.05 1.99 -19.68
CA LEU A 641 0.37 1.68 -19.92
C LEU A 641 0.62 0.20 -20.22
N LYS A 642 -0.37 -0.67 -20.00
CA LYS A 642 -0.25 -2.07 -20.37
C LYS A 642 -0.23 -2.13 -21.89
N SER A 643 0.87 -2.61 -22.49
CA SER A 643 0.87 -2.87 -23.93
C SER A 643 -0.25 -3.86 -24.19
N ASN A 644 -1.33 -3.40 -24.81
CA ASN A 644 -2.37 -4.27 -25.34
C ASN A 644 -1.64 -5.17 -26.31
N GLY A 645 -1.44 -6.43 -25.95
CA GLY A 645 -0.51 -7.36 -26.58
C GLY A 645 -0.85 -7.66 -28.04
N VAL A 646 -0.69 -6.67 -28.91
CA VAL A 646 -0.42 -6.86 -30.32
C VAL A 646 1.04 -7.33 -30.36
N LYS A 647 1.26 -8.58 -29.91
CA LYS A 647 2.36 -9.37 -30.45
C LYS A 647 2.11 -9.37 -31.96
N LYS A 648 2.95 -8.64 -32.70
CA LYS A 648 3.03 -8.80 -34.14
C LYS A 648 3.58 -10.17 -34.47
#